data_AF-A0A9W8EZX9-F1
#
_entry.id   AF-A0A9W8EZX9-F1
#
_cell.length_a   1.000
_cell.length_b   1.000
_cell.length_c   1.000
_cell.angle_alpha   90.00
_cell.angle_beta   90.00
_cell.angle_gamma   90.00
#
_symmetry.space_group_name_H-M   'P 1'
#
loop_
_entity.id
_entity.type
_entity.pdbx_description
1 polymer ?
#
loop_
_entity_poly.entity_id
_entity_poly.type
_entity_poly.pdbx_seq_one_letter_code
_entity_poly.pdbx_strand_id
1 'polypeptide(L)'
;MGEDGKRKTRRGKRGGDAKKQKDIEASTETVLPASLTAPSTEYTAPPMDSGDSLFYFDTGSKDENTMNVDKEDKISPASYGLVNPDLQSYLKNCETMLDDPKFESIEDRIIFVNNVYEEMKGFELQLTTDHEGSRILEKLFRISSEYQIRRFFSLMREDTIRLVIHRFSSHTIQTLLLLSAVALEREAHGETSDLAAGAEIEGEDEVRTKMPTFEELLLELVNTLTPQWAFLMANEYASHILRVLLLVLAGNPIEDQSNPKNSIKSKRSAKYVEDRNGEPINHPSLSIQRKIPDSLTDALDQLLKTTDSSINDLVARGFTTSRVGSPVLQQMLVLQSKKGTLEQPGSLLDKCLLNLVSDPTENARRDSALKLMIDDIVGSHFLQKVMELASPKLLQTLFERYFCGRLSVLSMHPISNFVVQSLLSNAKNERQLKTMIAEIQPSVGTLLFKQRPGVVRALLDSCIRLRAGSVEIMNALYSGLGISALDERKELINLLAFLMPYKEFVNADYDQLPFRIQGSLIIQLVLQLPGDGHEPIMNSFFAQAPDRMYSWCKDPSGSRIIEAIISSEHIPLATKRQVLDQYSNKYADLAVNKYGSHIVDACWKVSDMPYKEKIMIELIQREMLVQDSPFGRIVMRNCRVEQYKRRADEWRERERSLQKGKRMFKDIFDSSSTPNKRSDKKSKKSKK
;
A
#
# COMPACT_ATOMS: atom_id res chain seq x y z
N MET A 1 -12.56 61.45 -54.16
CA MET A 1 -12.79 62.53 -53.18
C MET A 1 -13.31 61.88 -51.91
N GLY A 2 -12.81 62.27 -50.73
CA GLY A 2 -13.28 61.85 -49.39
C GLY A 2 -13.05 60.38 -49.04
N GLU A 3 -12.48 59.97 -47.90
CA GLU A 3 -12.77 60.34 -46.49
C GLU A 3 -14.21 60.02 -46.04
N ASP A 4 -14.48 59.56 -44.83
CA ASP A 4 -13.70 58.85 -43.77
C ASP A 4 -14.75 58.38 -42.72
N GLY A 5 -14.47 57.39 -41.85
CA GLY A 5 -15.37 57.16 -40.70
C GLY A 5 -15.47 55.80 -40.01
N LYS A 6 -14.58 55.58 -39.02
CA LYS A 6 -14.88 55.01 -37.68
C LYS A 6 -15.47 53.58 -37.54
N ARG A 7 -14.64 52.68 -36.99
CA ARG A 7 -15.07 51.69 -35.96
C ARG A 7 -14.46 52.05 -34.60
N LYS A 8 -15.20 51.79 -33.51
CA LYS A 8 -14.81 52.10 -32.12
C LYS A 8 -14.31 50.86 -31.38
N THR A 9 -13.28 51.02 -30.55
CA THR A 9 -12.93 50.10 -29.44
C THR A 9 -12.56 50.90 -28.19
N ARG A 10 -13.04 50.46 -27.02
CA ARG A 10 -12.76 51.07 -25.70
C ARG A 10 -12.60 49.91 -24.70
N ARG A 11 -11.37 49.50 -24.32
CA ARG A 11 -10.33 50.15 -23.50
C ARG A 11 -10.64 50.05 -21.99
N GLY A 12 -9.90 49.22 -21.27
CA GLY A 12 -9.90 49.13 -19.80
C GLY A 12 -9.03 50.21 -19.13
N LYS A 13 -8.87 50.14 -17.79
CA LYS A 13 -8.06 51.09 -17.02
C LYS A 13 -7.47 50.46 -15.74
N ARG A 14 -6.22 50.82 -15.43
CA ARG A 14 -5.46 50.58 -14.17
C ARG A 14 -4.76 51.90 -13.79
N GLY A 15 -4.39 52.07 -12.52
CA GLY A 15 -3.64 53.22 -11.95
C GLY A 15 -4.52 54.37 -11.44
N GLY A 16 -4.11 55.22 -10.49
CA GLY A 16 -2.83 55.34 -9.76
C GLY A 16 -2.95 55.05 -8.24
N ASP A 17 -2.09 55.55 -7.33
CA ASP A 17 -1.31 56.80 -7.38
C ASP A 17 0.14 56.72 -6.85
N ALA A 18 0.88 57.83 -6.96
CA ALA A 18 2.34 57.92 -6.87
C ALA A 18 2.87 59.17 -6.10
N LYS A 19 4.22 59.24 -5.99
CA LYS A 19 5.13 60.40 -5.70
C LYS A 19 5.33 60.77 -4.21
N LYS A 20 6.49 61.29 -3.74
CA LYS A 20 7.89 61.38 -4.26
C LYS A 20 8.86 61.62 -3.07
N GLN A 21 10.01 60.95 -2.97
CA GLN A 21 11.38 61.34 -3.44
C GLN A 21 12.03 62.56 -2.75
N LYS A 22 13.11 62.32 -1.97
CA LYS A 22 14.41 63.03 -2.06
C LYS A 22 15.52 62.34 -1.23
N ASP A 23 16.75 62.59 -1.64
CA ASP A 23 18.00 61.93 -1.21
C ASP A 23 18.68 62.62 -0.01
N ILE A 24 19.58 61.90 0.68
CA ILE A 24 20.96 62.31 1.11
C ILE A 24 21.59 61.18 1.95
N GLU A 25 22.88 60.90 1.72
CA GLU A 25 23.70 59.92 2.46
C GLU A 25 24.35 60.54 3.71
N ALA A 26 24.46 59.79 4.82
CA ALA A 26 25.61 59.82 5.75
C ALA A 26 25.49 58.81 6.93
N SER A 27 26.46 57.89 6.98
CA SER A 27 27.13 57.26 8.15
C SER A 27 26.59 57.31 9.60
N THR A 28 26.74 56.13 10.24
CA THR A 28 27.22 55.83 11.63
C THR A 28 26.31 55.87 12.87
N GLU A 29 26.40 54.74 13.59
CA GLU A 29 26.37 54.52 15.05
C GLU A 29 25.05 54.49 15.86
N THR A 30 24.74 53.26 16.32
CA THR A 30 24.23 52.85 17.65
C THR A 30 23.28 53.75 18.45
N VAL A 31 22.10 53.19 18.81
CA VAL A 31 21.71 52.82 20.21
C VAL A 31 20.27 52.24 20.21
N LEU A 32 20.02 51.25 21.08
CA LEU A 32 18.70 50.61 21.29
C LEU A 32 17.69 51.55 21.98
N PRO A 33 16.38 51.29 21.81
CA PRO A 33 15.54 51.27 23.02
C PRO A 33 14.53 50.10 23.11
N ALA A 34 14.60 49.44 24.28
CA ALA A 34 13.48 48.95 25.11
C ALA A 34 12.26 48.22 24.50
N SER A 35 12.19 46.92 24.83
CA SER A 35 11.05 46.26 25.52
C SER A 35 9.62 46.55 25.03
N LEU A 36 9.05 45.56 24.32
CA LEU A 36 7.61 45.25 24.41
C LEU A 36 7.44 43.73 24.66
N THR A 37 6.95 43.39 25.85
CA THR A 37 6.57 42.02 26.22
C THR A 37 5.25 41.63 25.54
N ALA A 38 5.23 40.49 24.86
CA ALA A 38 4.02 39.86 24.35
C ALA A 38 3.50 38.81 25.36
N PRO A 39 2.17 38.64 25.51
CA PRO A 39 1.60 37.80 26.56
C PRO A 39 1.76 36.30 26.27
N SER A 40 2.07 35.54 27.33
CA SER A 40 2.03 34.08 27.32
C SER A 40 0.61 33.58 27.09
N THR A 41 0.42 32.69 26.12
CA THR A 41 -0.84 31.97 25.91
C THR A 41 -0.74 30.60 26.60
N GLU A 42 -1.39 30.46 27.75
CA GLU A 42 -1.52 29.16 28.42
C GLU A 42 -2.34 28.21 27.53
N TYR A 43 -1.73 27.07 27.18
CA TYR A 43 -2.39 26.03 26.41
C TYR A 43 -3.38 25.26 27.31
N THR A 44 -4.67 25.36 26.98
CA THR A 44 -5.72 24.52 27.58
C THR A 44 -6.03 23.35 26.66
N ALA A 45 -5.86 22.12 27.17
CA ALA A 45 -6.17 20.91 26.42
C ALA A 45 -7.68 20.80 26.13
N PRO A 46 -8.09 20.32 24.93
CA PRO A 46 -9.50 20.09 24.63
C PRO A 46 -10.11 19.00 25.55
N PRO A 47 -11.41 19.08 25.85
CA PRO A 47 -12.07 18.17 26.79
C PRO A 47 -12.05 16.73 26.27
N MET A 48 -11.99 15.77 27.21
CA MET A 48 -12.17 14.35 26.89
C MET A 48 -13.57 14.13 26.34
N ASP A 49 -13.68 13.62 25.11
CA ASP A 49 -14.89 12.97 24.63
C ASP A 49 -14.94 11.59 25.32
N SER A 50 -15.57 11.55 26.50
CA SER A 50 -15.67 10.37 27.37
C SER A 50 -16.68 9.36 26.81
N GLY A 51 -16.52 8.99 25.53
CA GLY A 51 -17.10 7.79 24.95
C GLY A 51 -16.36 6.57 25.50
N ASP A 52 -16.65 6.25 26.76
CA ASP A 52 -16.09 5.13 27.50
C ASP A 52 -16.54 3.81 26.83
N SER A 53 -15.86 3.40 25.76
CA SER A 53 -16.03 2.10 25.09
C SER A 53 -15.38 1.01 25.94
N LEU A 54 -15.80 0.94 27.20
CA LEU A 54 -15.27 0.07 28.24
C LEU A 54 -15.62 -1.39 27.93
N PHE A 55 -14.83 -2.01 27.04
CA PHE A 55 -14.86 -3.45 26.85
C PHE A 55 -14.36 -4.11 28.12
N TYR A 56 -15.29 -4.51 28.98
CA TYR A 56 -15.00 -5.21 30.23
C TYR A 56 -14.36 -6.57 29.91
N PHE A 57 -13.12 -6.75 30.35
CA PHE A 57 -12.37 -7.99 30.25
C PHE A 57 -12.45 -8.71 31.60
N ASP A 58 -13.44 -9.58 31.75
CA ASP A 58 -13.36 -10.60 32.79
C ASP A 58 -12.32 -11.65 32.36
N THR A 59 -11.26 -11.77 33.15
CA THR A 59 -10.19 -12.77 32.98
C THR A 59 -10.15 -13.77 34.14
N GLY A 60 -11.13 -13.70 35.07
CA GLY A 60 -11.18 -14.49 36.28
C GLY A 60 -12.04 -15.74 36.16
N SER A 61 -11.41 -16.90 35.95
CA SER A 61 -12.04 -18.16 36.36
C SER A 61 -12.07 -18.23 37.90
N LYS A 62 -13.20 -17.92 38.53
CA LYS A 62 -13.43 -18.16 39.98
C LYS A 62 -14.79 -18.79 40.24
N ASP A 63 -14.76 -19.82 41.08
CA ASP A 63 -15.95 -20.55 41.54
C ASP A 63 -16.90 -19.66 42.35
N GLU A 64 -18.20 -19.98 42.27
CA GLU A 64 -19.25 -19.33 43.04
C GLU A 64 -19.09 -19.62 44.54
N ASN A 65 -18.53 -18.66 45.31
CA ASN A 65 -19.05 -18.16 46.60
C ASN A 65 -18.02 -17.33 47.38
N THR A 66 -17.98 -16.02 47.16
CA THR A 66 -17.72 -15.02 48.22
C THR A 66 -18.16 -13.64 47.75
N MET A 67 -19.04 -12.97 48.51
CA MET A 67 -19.31 -11.54 48.30
C MET A 67 -18.17 -10.71 48.92
N ASN A 68 -17.16 -10.40 48.10
CA ASN A 68 -16.30 -9.25 48.29
C ASN A 68 -16.14 -8.55 46.94
N VAL A 69 -16.58 -7.29 46.86
CA VAL A 69 -16.35 -6.45 45.68
C VAL A 69 -14.95 -5.87 45.80
N ASP A 70 -13.96 -6.69 45.44
CA ASP A 70 -12.59 -6.21 45.26
C ASP A 70 -12.59 -5.15 44.14
N LYS A 71 -11.98 -4.00 44.41
CA LYS A 71 -11.73 -2.99 43.36
C LYS A 71 -10.68 -3.55 42.41
N GLU A 72 -11.10 -4.05 41.27
CA GLU A 72 -10.18 -4.44 40.19
C GLU A 72 -9.35 -3.22 39.77
N ASP A 73 -8.01 -3.33 39.85
CA ASP A 73 -7.09 -2.26 39.52
C ASP A 73 -7.17 -1.92 38.02
N LYS A 74 -7.92 -0.86 37.70
CA LYS A 74 -7.97 -0.31 36.35
C LYS A 74 -6.60 0.22 35.96
N ILE A 75 -5.91 -0.52 35.08
CA ILE A 75 -4.66 -0.10 34.45
C ILE A 75 -4.87 1.26 33.77
N SER A 76 -4.24 2.31 34.32
CA SER A 76 -4.32 3.67 33.82
C SER A 76 -3.06 4.04 33.02
N PRO A 77 -3.13 4.94 32.03
CA PRO A 77 -1.95 5.41 31.31
C PRO A 77 -0.87 5.99 32.24
N ALA A 78 0.37 5.97 31.76
CA ALA A 78 1.53 6.45 32.49
C ALA A 78 1.41 7.96 32.79
N SER A 79 2.00 8.40 33.90
CA SER A 79 2.06 9.83 34.28
C SER A 79 3.27 10.09 35.17
N TYR A 80 4.12 11.02 34.74
CA TYR A 80 5.36 11.41 35.44
C TYR A 80 5.42 12.93 35.71
N GLY A 81 4.26 13.60 35.76
CA GLY A 81 4.18 15.05 35.96
C GLY A 81 4.43 15.89 34.70
N LEU A 82 4.64 17.19 34.88
CA LEU A 82 4.88 18.16 33.82
C LEU A 82 6.38 18.44 33.64
N VAL A 83 6.81 18.51 32.38
CA VAL A 83 8.18 18.91 32.01
C VAL A 83 8.46 20.34 32.47
N ASN A 84 9.62 20.58 33.07
CA ASN A 84 10.06 21.93 33.46
C ASN A 84 10.09 22.86 32.22
N PRO A 85 9.47 24.06 32.27
CA PRO A 85 9.57 25.07 31.22
C PRO A 85 10.98 25.33 30.66
N ASP A 86 12.03 25.26 31.47
CA ASP A 86 13.41 25.46 31.00
C ASP A 86 13.84 24.35 30.02
N LEU A 87 13.58 23.09 30.38
CA LEU A 87 13.85 21.91 29.55
C LEU A 87 12.96 21.90 28.30
N GLN A 88 11.69 22.33 28.41
CA GLN A 88 10.81 22.51 27.25
C GLN A 88 11.38 23.55 26.27
N SER A 89 11.84 24.70 26.79
CA SER A 89 12.44 25.77 25.99
C SER A 89 13.71 25.30 25.28
N TYR A 90 14.61 24.61 26.00
CA TYR A 90 15.80 24.00 25.44
C TYR A 90 15.47 23.03 24.29
N LEU A 91 14.62 22.03 24.55
CA LEU A 91 14.28 21.00 23.56
C LEU A 91 13.56 21.58 22.33
N LYS A 92 12.75 22.63 22.51
CA LYS A 92 12.10 23.36 21.41
C LYS A 92 13.10 24.10 20.52
N ASN A 93 14.20 24.61 21.07
CA ASN A 93 15.30 25.15 20.27
C ASN A 93 16.01 24.03 19.50
N CYS A 94 16.31 22.90 20.17
CA CYS A 94 16.89 21.71 19.54
C CYS A 94 16.02 21.12 18.42
N GLU A 95 14.68 21.22 18.51
CA GLU A 95 13.76 20.75 17.48
C GLU A 95 14.07 21.35 16.10
N THR A 96 14.46 22.63 16.05
CA THR A 96 14.78 23.30 14.77
C THR A 96 15.98 22.68 14.06
N MET A 97 16.97 22.16 14.81
CA MET A 97 18.12 21.43 14.27
C MET A 97 17.77 19.97 13.92
N LEU A 98 16.77 19.39 14.58
CA LEU A 98 16.27 18.04 14.32
C LEU A 98 15.38 17.97 13.05
N ASP A 99 14.74 19.07 12.67
CA ASP A 99 13.91 19.14 11.45
C ASP A 99 14.73 19.24 10.15
N ASP A 100 15.94 19.81 10.20
CA ASP A 100 16.85 19.95 9.06
C ASP A 100 18.31 19.68 9.51
N PRO A 101 18.68 18.41 9.76
CA PRO A 101 19.92 18.01 10.43
C PRO A 101 21.18 18.22 9.56
N LYS A 102 21.57 19.48 9.40
CA LYS A 102 22.76 19.95 8.66
C LYS A 102 23.98 20.05 9.57
N PHE A 103 24.48 18.90 10.01
CA PHE A 103 25.76 18.82 10.72
C PHE A 103 26.92 18.91 9.73
N GLU A 104 27.98 19.65 10.07
CA GLU A 104 29.18 19.78 9.23
C GLU A 104 30.01 18.48 9.25
N SER A 105 30.05 17.79 10.40
CA SER A 105 30.72 16.50 10.59
C SER A 105 29.85 15.46 11.32
N ILE A 106 30.34 14.22 11.42
CA ILE A 106 29.68 13.16 12.19
C ILE A 106 29.86 13.43 13.69
N GLU A 107 31.01 14.00 14.05
CA GLU A 107 31.43 14.41 15.38
C GLU A 107 30.50 15.49 15.94
N ASP A 108 30.15 16.53 15.16
CA ASP A 108 29.20 17.57 15.58
C ASP A 108 27.82 16.99 15.90
N ARG A 109 27.36 16.02 15.10
CA ARG A 109 26.11 15.30 15.35
C ARG A 109 26.18 14.53 16.66
N ILE A 110 27.28 13.83 16.93
CA ILE A 110 27.47 13.08 18.19
C ILE A 110 27.47 14.04 19.38
N ILE A 111 28.20 15.15 19.31
CA ILE A 111 28.26 16.17 20.37
C ILE A 111 26.86 16.77 20.63
N PHE A 112 26.14 17.17 19.57
CA PHE A 112 24.77 17.69 19.70
C PHE A 112 23.83 16.68 20.37
N VAL A 113 23.85 15.43 19.89
CA VAL A 113 22.99 14.37 20.43
C VAL A 113 23.33 14.07 21.89
N ASN A 114 24.62 13.94 22.25
CA ASN A 114 25.04 13.69 23.64
C ASN A 114 24.61 14.82 24.58
N ASN A 115 24.78 16.08 24.19
CA ASN A 115 24.34 17.23 24.99
C ASN A 115 22.83 17.19 25.24
N VAL A 116 22.03 16.83 24.23
CA VAL A 116 20.56 16.70 24.37
C VAL A 116 20.19 15.52 25.28
N TYR A 117 20.93 14.40 25.27
CA TYR A 117 20.71 13.27 26.17
C TYR A 117 21.07 13.57 27.63
N GLU A 118 22.13 14.34 27.89
CA GLU A 118 22.49 14.72 29.26
C GLU A 118 21.51 15.77 29.84
N GLU A 119 21.01 16.71 29.04
CA GLU A 119 20.01 17.70 29.50
C GLU A 119 18.64 17.06 29.85
N MET A 120 18.27 15.94 29.20
CA MET A 120 17.03 15.21 29.51
C MET A 120 17.15 14.13 30.61
N LYS A 121 18.34 13.95 31.17
CA LYS A 121 18.66 12.85 32.09
C LYS A 121 17.83 12.91 33.37
N GLY A 122 17.07 11.85 33.64
CA GLY A 122 16.09 11.80 34.73
C GLY A 122 14.68 12.31 34.37
N PHE A 123 14.48 12.85 33.16
CA PHE A 123 13.19 13.35 32.66
C PHE A 123 12.69 12.56 31.43
N GLU A 124 13.36 11.47 31.04
CA GLU A 124 13.10 10.72 29.81
C GLU A 124 11.66 10.19 29.70
N LEU A 125 11.15 9.60 30.78
CA LEU A 125 9.78 9.08 30.85
C LEU A 125 8.75 10.21 30.84
N GLN A 126 9.07 11.34 31.49
CA GLN A 126 8.21 12.53 31.52
C GLN A 126 8.05 13.13 30.13
N LEU A 127 9.16 13.33 29.40
CA LEU A 127 9.17 13.76 28.00
C LEU A 127 8.41 12.78 27.10
N THR A 128 8.58 11.48 27.32
CA THR A 128 7.85 10.42 26.61
C THR A 128 6.33 10.47 26.81
N THR A 129 5.87 10.99 27.96
CA THR A 129 4.45 11.26 28.23
C THR A 129 3.98 12.67 27.89
N ASP A 130 4.86 13.56 27.40
CA ASP A 130 4.51 14.92 26.98
C ASP A 130 4.18 15.01 25.48
N HIS A 131 3.34 15.98 25.10
CA HIS A 131 2.93 16.18 23.69
C HIS A 131 4.07 16.75 22.81
N GLU A 132 4.84 17.71 23.31
CA GLU A 132 5.97 18.26 22.56
C GLU A 132 7.21 17.38 22.74
N GLY A 133 7.48 16.92 23.96
CA GLY A 133 8.60 16.04 24.31
C GLY A 133 8.63 14.74 23.51
N SER A 134 7.53 13.99 23.44
CA SER A 134 7.46 12.72 22.69
C SER A 134 7.79 12.89 21.21
N ARG A 135 7.31 13.98 20.59
CA ARG A 135 7.56 14.34 19.19
C ARG A 135 9.02 14.70 18.93
N ILE A 136 9.66 15.41 19.87
CA ILE A 136 11.08 15.76 19.80
C ILE A 136 11.95 14.50 19.97
N LEU A 137 11.59 13.61 20.90
CA LEU A 137 12.22 12.29 21.05
C LEU A 137 12.13 11.45 19.78
N GLU A 138 10.96 11.39 19.12
CA GLU A 138 10.79 10.69 17.84
C GLU A 138 11.70 11.22 16.71
N LYS A 139 12.16 12.48 16.79
CA LYS A 139 13.14 13.06 15.85
C LYS A 139 14.57 12.74 16.30
N LEU A 140 14.88 12.98 17.58
CA LEU A 140 16.19 12.72 18.19
C LEU A 140 16.65 11.27 17.97
N PHE A 141 15.74 10.30 18.12
CA PHE A 141 16.07 8.88 17.93
C PHE A 141 16.58 8.55 16.52
N ARG A 142 16.15 9.28 15.48
CA ARG A 142 16.56 9.02 14.09
C ARG A 142 18.03 9.38 13.82
N ILE A 143 18.62 10.22 14.65
CA ILE A 143 20.03 10.62 14.59
C ILE A 143 20.87 10.07 15.75
N SER A 144 20.24 9.33 16.68
CA SER A 144 20.90 8.75 17.85
C SER A 144 21.71 7.50 17.49
N SER A 145 22.71 7.18 18.33
CA SER A 145 23.43 5.91 18.27
C SER A 145 22.56 4.74 18.76
N GLU A 146 22.85 3.52 18.28
CA GLU A 146 22.16 2.31 18.75
C GLU A 146 22.29 2.14 20.28
N TYR A 147 23.43 2.50 20.88
CA TYR A 147 23.61 2.51 22.34
C TYR A 147 22.60 3.43 23.06
N GLN A 148 22.40 4.65 22.57
CA GLN A 148 21.43 5.59 23.13
C GLN A 148 19.99 5.08 22.99
N ILE A 149 19.65 4.47 21.85
CA ILE A 149 18.33 3.83 21.67
C ILE A 149 18.15 2.66 22.66
N ARG A 150 19.14 1.77 22.81
CA ARG A 150 19.09 0.64 23.78
C ARG A 150 18.97 1.14 25.22
N ARG A 151 19.72 2.18 25.60
CA ARG A 151 19.61 2.85 26.91
C ARG A 151 18.22 3.43 27.15
N PHE A 152 17.69 4.20 26.21
CA PHE A 152 16.37 4.82 26.36
C PHE A 152 15.25 3.78 26.44
N PHE A 153 15.28 2.77 25.57
CA PHE A 153 14.30 1.68 25.58
C PHE A 153 14.37 0.87 26.89
N SER A 154 15.57 0.69 27.47
CA SER A 154 15.75 0.04 28.77
C SER A 154 15.05 0.76 29.93
N LEU A 155 14.89 2.09 29.88
CA LEU A 155 14.18 2.87 30.91
C LEU A 155 12.66 2.63 30.89
N MET A 156 12.11 2.23 29.74
CA MET A 156 10.66 2.04 29.57
C MET A 156 10.13 0.72 30.14
N ARG A 157 11.02 -0.17 30.59
CA ARG A 157 10.69 -1.56 30.95
C ARG A 157 9.77 -1.65 32.17
N GLU A 158 10.06 -0.89 33.22
CA GLU A 158 9.35 -0.99 34.51
C GLU A 158 7.86 -0.60 34.43
N ASP A 159 7.51 0.34 33.53
CA ASP A 159 6.13 0.84 33.37
C ASP A 159 5.57 0.60 31.95
N THR A 160 6.09 -0.42 31.26
CA THR A 160 5.81 -0.71 29.84
C THR A 160 4.31 -0.75 29.54
N ILE A 161 3.49 -1.40 30.38
CA ILE A 161 2.04 -1.53 30.14
C ILE A 161 1.32 -0.17 30.15
N ARG A 162 1.69 0.74 31.05
CA ARG A 162 1.06 2.06 31.15
C ARG A 162 1.57 3.02 30.07
N LEU A 163 2.79 2.80 29.58
CA LEU A 163 3.39 3.53 28.46
C LEU A 163 2.79 3.13 27.10
N VAL A 164 2.59 1.83 26.82
CA VAL A 164 2.01 1.37 25.53
C VAL A 164 0.56 1.84 25.30
N ILE A 165 -0.22 2.03 26.39
CA ILE A 165 -1.59 2.57 26.32
C ILE A 165 -1.64 4.10 26.38
N HIS A 166 -0.49 4.79 26.43
CA HIS A 166 -0.44 6.25 26.55
C HIS A 166 -0.38 6.94 25.17
N ARG A 167 -1.22 7.97 25.00
CA ARG A 167 -1.47 8.66 23.72
C ARG A 167 -0.26 9.27 23.01
N PHE A 168 0.80 9.60 23.75
CA PHE A 168 2.02 10.20 23.21
C PHE A 168 3.15 9.18 23.16
N SER A 169 3.56 8.62 24.31
CA SER A 169 4.50 7.48 24.41
C SER A 169 4.31 6.36 23.39
N SER A 170 3.08 6.01 23.01
CA SER A 170 2.83 4.99 21.98
C SER A 170 3.47 5.29 20.62
N HIS A 171 3.70 6.56 20.27
CA HIS A 171 4.46 6.99 19.09
C HIS A 171 5.98 6.85 19.29
N THR A 172 6.47 7.27 20.46
CA THR A 172 7.85 7.04 20.92
C THR A 172 8.23 5.55 20.82
N ILE A 173 7.38 4.65 21.34
CA ILE A 173 7.60 3.19 21.29
C ILE A 173 7.54 2.67 19.84
N GLN A 174 6.60 3.12 19.01
CA GLN A 174 6.57 2.74 17.59
C GLN A 174 7.88 3.11 16.88
N THR A 175 8.42 4.31 17.15
CA THR A 175 9.70 4.76 16.60
C THR A 175 10.87 3.90 17.11
N LEU A 176 10.92 3.58 18.42
CA LEU A 176 11.93 2.66 18.97
C LEU A 176 11.85 1.27 18.33
N LEU A 177 10.64 0.72 18.12
CA LEU A 177 10.45 -0.57 17.44
C LEU A 177 10.94 -0.55 15.98
N LEU A 178 10.68 0.53 15.24
CA LEU A 178 11.17 0.69 13.86
C LEU A 178 12.70 0.69 13.81
N LEU A 179 13.37 1.44 14.69
CA LEU A 179 14.83 1.52 14.77
C LEU A 179 15.46 0.21 15.24
N SER A 180 14.90 -0.41 16.28
CA SER A 180 15.31 -1.74 16.75
C SER A 180 15.28 -2.74 15.59
N ALA A 181 14.24 -2.69 14.76
CA ALA A 181 14.06 -3.61 13.65
C ALA A 181 14.86 -3.26 12.38
N VAL A 182 15.62 -2.16 12.38
CA VAL A 182 16.75 -1.93 11.46
C VAL A 182 18.02 -2.57 12.02
N ALA A 183 18.27 -2.43 13.33
CA ALA A 183 19.45 -2.98 14.00
C ALA A 183 19.44 -4.52 14.14
N LEU A 184 18.26 -5.15 14.32
CA LEU A 184 18.11 -6.60 14.45
C LEU A 184 18.72 -7.41 13.30
N GLU A 185 18.78 -6.85 12.09
CA GLU A 185 19.41 -7.52 10.96
C GLU A 185 20.92 -7.69 11.19
N ARG A 186 21.58 -6.69 11.80
CA ARG A 186 23.01 -6.73 12.21
C ARG A 186 23.23 -7.66 13.40
N GLU A 187 22.37 -7.59 14.42
CA GLU A 187 22.42 -8.51 15.57
C GLU A 187 22.26 -9.97 15.11
N ALA A 188 21.36 -10.26 14.16
CA ALA A 188 21.21 -11.58 13.54
C ALA A 188 22.41 -12.04 12.69
N HIS A 189 23.39 -11.18 12.44
CA HIS A 189 24.69 -11.49 11.83
C HIS A 189 25.84 -11.57 12.85
N GLY A 190 25.56 -11.34 14.14
CA GLY A 190 26.56 -11.30 15.23
C GLY A 190 27.29 -9.95 15.34
N GLU A 191 26.82 -8.91 14.65
CA GLU A 191 27.38 -7.57 14.67
C GLU A 191 26.65 -6.72 15.73
N THR A 192 27.08 -6.78 17.00
CA THR A 192 26.60 -5.83 18.03
C THR A 192 27.41 -4.52 17.95
N SER A 193 26.73 -3.38 17.83
CA SER A 193 27.41 -2.08 17.86
C SER A 193 27.64 -1.61 19.31
N ASP A 194 28.60 -2.26 19.96
CA ASP A 194 29.11 -1.85 21.28
C ASP A 194 30.24 -0.81 21.18
N LEU A 195 30.59 -0.39 19.95
CA LEU A 195 31.65 0.58 19.63
C LEU A 195 31.45 1.99 20.21
N ALA A 196 30.28 2.30 20.77
CA ALA A 196 30.02 3.56 21.49
C ALA A 196 30.45 3.54 22.97
N ALA A 197 30.80 2.37 23.54
CA ALA A 197 31.20 2.25 24.95
C ALA A 197 32.61 2.81 25.26
N GLY A 198 33.28 3.45 24.29
CA GLY A 198 34.68 3.89 24.39
C GLY A 198 34.90 5.34 24.79
N ALA A 199 33.87 6.11 25.18
CA ALA A 199 33.98 7.56 25.34
C ALA A 199 33.47 8.15 26.67
N GLU A 200 32.80 7.39 27.55
CA GLU A 200 32.27 7.93 28.81
C GLU A 200 32.55 7.03 30.03
N ILE A 201 32.87 7.70 31.14
CA ILE A 201 33.12 7.21 32.50
C ILE A 201 34.52 6.59 32.74
N GLU A 202 35.50 7.47 32.93
CA GLU A 202 36.56 7.25 33.93
C GLU A 202 35.92 7.33 35.33
N GLY A 203 35.78 6.19 35.99
CA GLY A 203 35.18 6.08 37.32
C GLY A 203 35.32 4.65 37.82
N GLU A 204 36.23 4.43 38.76
CA GLU A 204 36.39 3.14 39.44
C GLU A 204 35.20 2.93 40.41
N ASP A 205 34.79 1.66 40.59
CA ASP A 205 33.79 1.15 41.57
C ASP A 205 32.27 1.12 41.25
N GLU A 206 31.80 1.30 40.00
CA GLU A 206 30.44 0.83 39.62
C GLU A 206 30.44 -0.49 38.85
N VAL A 207 29.61 -1.44 39.32
CA VAL A 207 29.41 -2.76 38.68
C VAL A 207 28.76 -2.56 37.32
N ARG A 208 29.54 -2.75 36.24
CA ARG A 208 29.07 -2.65 34.85
C ARG A 208 27.92 -3.64 34.57
N THR A 209 26.68 -3.17 34.71
CA THR A 209 25.50 -3.83 34.14
C THR A 209 25.63 -3.82 32.62
N LYS A 210 25.71 -5.02 32.01
CA LYS A 210 25.72 -5.18 30.56
C LYS A 210 24.46 -4.54 29.98
N MET A 211 24.62 -3.57 29.08
CA MET A 211 23.50 -2.99 28.34
C MET A 211 22.83 -4.09 27.49
N PRO A 212 21.50 -4.29 27.56
CA PRO A 212 20.84 -5.31 26.76
C PRO A 212 20.93 -4.97 25.26
N THR A 213 20.85 -6.01 24.44
CA THR A 213 20.69 -5.99 22.97
C THR A 213 19.26 -5.61 22.57
N PHE A 214 19.02 -5.30 21.29
CA PHE A 214 17.65 -5.11 20.80
C PHE A 214 16.85 -6.41 20.85
N GLU A 215 17.48 -7.56 20.60
CA GLU A 215 16.91 -8.89 20.83
C GLU A 215 16.41 -9.06 22.27
N GLU A 216 17.28 -8.88 23.27
CA GLU A 216 16.93 -9.01 24.70
C GLU A 216 15.78 -8.05 25.09
N LEU A 217 15.83 -6.78 24.66
CA LEU A 217 14.78 -5.78 24.92
C LEU A 217 13.41 -6.15 24.31
N LEU A 218 13.41 -6.71 23.09
CA LEU A 218 12.18 -7.11 22.42
C LEU A 218 11.59 -8.39 23.02
N LEU A 219 12.41 -9.32 23.49
CA LEU A 219 11.96 -10.49 24.25
C LEU A 219 11.30 -10.07 25.58
N GLU A 220 11.93 -9.18 26.34
CA GLU A 220 11.37 -8.61 27.58
C GLU A 220 10.03 -7.89 27.32
N LEU A 221 9.95 -7.10 26.25
CA LEU A 221 8.71 -6.45 25.82
C LEU A 221 7.62 -7.48 25.52
N VAL A 222 7.89 -8.49 24.67
CA VAL A 222 6.89 -9.52 24.32
C VAL A 222 6.41 -10.27 25.55
N ASN A 223 7.32 -10.68 26.43
CA ASN A 223 6.98 -11.35 27.68
C ASN A 223 6.08 -10.49 28.58
N THR A 224 6.33 -9.17 28.63
CA THR A 224 5.52 -8.22 29.39
C THR A 224 4.13 -8.00 28.78
N LEU A 225 4.04 -7.90 27.45
CA LEU A 225 2.75 -7.64 26.77
C LEU A 225 1.86 -8.89 26.67
N THR A 226 2.43 -10.10 26.59
CA THR A 226 1.69 -11.34 26.31
C THR A 226 0.52 -11.61 27.29
N PRO A 227 0.68 -11.48 28.64
CA PRO A 227 -0.42 -11.70 29.58
C PRO A 227 -1.59 -10.72 29.39
N GLN A 228 -1.29 -9.49 28.94
CA GLN A 228 -2.28 -8.42 28.73
C GLN A 228 -2.69 -8.27 27.26
N TRP A 229 -2.29 -9.18 26.38
CA TRP A 229 -2.38 -9.01 24.92
C TRP A 229 -3.78 -8.67 24.44
N ALA A 230 -4.78 -9.36 24.99
CA ALA A 230 -6.18 -9.18 24.62
C ALA A 230 -6.74 -7.81 25.07
N PHE A 231 -6.35 -7.31 26.24
CA PHE A 231 -6.65 -5.93 26.66
C PHE A 231 -5.97 -4.91 25.73
N LEU A 232 -4.69 -5.13 25.40
CA LEU A 232 -3.91 -4.24 24.53
C LEU A 232 -4.44 -4.21 23.08
N MET A 233 -4.99 -5.32 22.57
CA MET A 233 -5.69 -5.37 21.29
C MET A 233 -6.94 -4.47 21.25
N ALA A 234 -7.59 -4.23 22.39
CA ALA A 234 -8.76 -3.35 22.48
C ALA A 234 -8.39 -1.86 22.63
N ASN A 235 -7.13 -1.53 22.98
CA ASN A 235 -6.69 -0.17 23.26
C ASN A 235 -6.29 0.60 21.98
N GLU A 236 -6.79 1.83 21.85
CA GLU A 236 -6.63 2.65 20.65
C GLU A 236 -5.18 3.05 20.33
N TYR A 237 -4.29 3.08 21.33
CA TYR A 237 -2.87 3.40 21.18
C TYR A 237 -2.02 2.13 21.06
N ALA A 238 -2.20 1.18 21.98
CA ALA A 238 -1.39 -0.03 22.03
C ALA A 238 -1.58 -0.91 20.79
N SER A 239 -2.79 -0.99 20.22
CA SER A 239 -3.07 -1.75 18.99
C SER A 239 -2.16 -1.38 17.81
N HIS A 240 -1.72 -0.11 17.69
CA HIS A 240 -0.73 0.30 16.69
C HIS A 240 0.66 -0.27 16.98
N ILE A 241 1.09 -0.26 18.24
CA ILE A 241 2.36 -0.87 18.70
C ILE A 241 2.34 -2.38 18.43
N LEU A 242 1.26 -3.08 18.79
CA LEU A 242 1.13 -4.53 18.58
C LEU A 242 1.28 -4.89 17.09
N ARG A 243 0.73 -4.08 16.18
CA ARG A 243 0.88 -4.28 14.73
C ARG A 243 2.31 -4.09 14.26
N VAL A 244 3.04 -3.07 14.75
CA VAL A 244 4.46 -2.92 14.42
C VAL A 244 5.25 -4.11 14.98
N LEU A 245 5.07 -4.43 16.26
CA LEU A 245 5.77 -5.53 16.95
C LEU A 245 5.59 -6.87 16.24
N LEU A 246 4.36 -7.25 15.86
CA LEU A 246 4.08 -8.47 15.10
C LEU A 246 4.75 -8.52 13.71
N LEU A 247 5.09 -7.38 13.08
CA LEU A 247 5.87 -7.36 11.84
C LEU A 247 7.38 -7.45 12.10
N VAL A 248 7.85 -6.80 13.18
CA VAL A 248 9.25 -6.89 13.66
C VAL A 248 9.60 -8.35 13.98
N LEU A 249 8.82 -9.00 14.85
CA LEU A 249 9.03 -10.39 15.28
C LEU A 249 8.87 -11.44 14.16
N ALA A 250 8.28 -11.05 13.03
CA ALA A 250 8.11 -11.93 11.86
C ALA A 250 9.12 -11.61 10.74
N GLY A 251 10.01 -10.63 10.93
CA GLY A 251 10.91 -10.11 9.90
C GLY A 251 10.22 -9.53 8.66
N ASN A 252 8.88 -9.39 8.67
CA ASN A 252 8.10 -8.93 7.52
C ASN A 252 8.43 -7.47 7.18
N PRO A 253 8.19 -7.01 5.94
CA PRO A 253 8.14 -5.58 5.62
C PRO A 253 7.18 -4.84 6.56
N ILE A 254 7.61 -3.67 7.07
CA ILE A 254 6.78 -2.78 7.89
C ILE A 254 6.17 -1.67 7.03
N GLU A 255 6.93 -1.17 6.06
CA GLU A 255 6.48 -0.14 5.12
C GLU A 255 6.21 -0.74 3.73
N ASP A 256 4.96 -1.11 3.47
CA ASP A 256 4.52 -1.54 2.14
C ASP A 256 4.17 -0.33 1.26
N GLN A 257 5.19 0.30 0.68
CA GLN A 257 5.04 1.41 -0.26
C GLN A 257 4.27 1.00 -1.54
N SER A 258 4.17 -0.31 -1.84
CA SER A 258 3.48 -0.83 -3.03
C SER A 258 1.96 -0.92 -2.85
N ASN A 259 1.48 -1.09 -1.60
CA ASN A 259 0.06 -1.24 -1.31
C ASN A 259 -0.38 -0.37 -0.11
N PRO A 260 -0.85 0.87 -0.36
CA PRO A 260 -1.32 1.78 0.69
C PRO A 260 -2.47 1.26 1.56
N LYS A 261 -3.13 0.15 1.20
CA LYS A 261 -4.12 -0.51 2.04
C LYS A 261 -3.52 -1.21 3.26
N ASN A 262 -2.23 -1.57 3.21
CA ASN A 262 -1.50 -2.25 4.28
C ASN A 262 -0.87 -1.26 5.28
N SER A 263 -0.99 0.06 5.06
CA SER A 263 -0.42 1.08 5.94
C SER A 263 -0.82 0.89 7.40
N ILE A 264 0.18 0.92 8.30
CA ILE A 264 -0.03 0.87 9.75
C ILE A 264 -0.58 2.20 10.26
N LYS A 265 -0.14 3.31 9.64
CA LYS A 265 -0.58 4.68 9.93
C LYS A 265 -1.88 5.00 9.21
N SER A 266 -2.82 5.65 9.91
CA SER A 266 -4.05 6.15 9.29
C SER A 266 -3.74 7.28 8.30
N LYS A 267 -4.60 7.52 7.29
CA LYS A 267 -4.37 8.62 6.32
C LYS A 267 -4.27 10.01 6.98
N ARG A 268 -4.91 10.21 8.12
CA ARG A 268 -4.81 11.45 8.91
C ARG A 268 -3.46 11.53 9.64
N SER A 269 -3.01 10.44 10.25
CA SER A 269 -1.70 10.35 10.92
C SER A 269 -0.55 10.50 9.92
N ALA A 270 -0.61 9.83 8.76
CA ALA A 270 0.39 9.96 7.70
C ALA A 270 0.57 11.42 7.26
N LYS A 271 -0.54 12.12 6.96
CA LYS A 271 -0.50 13.55 6.60
C LYS A 271 0.01 14.44 7.74
N TYR A 272 -0.43 14.19 8.98
CA TYR A 272 0.03 14.96 10.14
C TYR A 272 1.56 14.81 10.36
N VAL A 273 2.10 13.61 10.14
CA VAL A 273 3.54 13.34 10.21
C VAL A 273 4.28 14.05 9.07
N GLU A 274 3.78 13.96 7.84
CA GLU A 274 4.31 14.66 6.66
C GLU A 274 4.37 16.19 6.87
N ASP A 275 3.34 16.77 7.50
CA ASP A 275 3.24 18.21 7.77
C ASP A 275 4.11 18.70 8.97
N ARG A 276 4.62 17.82 9.87
CA ARG A 276 5.22 18.25 11.17
C ARG A 276 6.39 17.45 11.76
N ASN A 277 6.64 16.23 11.29
CA ASN A 277 7.62 15.29 11.87
C ASN A 277 8.77 14.94 10.91
N GLY A 278 8.94 15.70 9.82
CA GLY A 278 9.94 15.46 8.78
C GLY A 278 9.68 14.18 7.97
N GLU A 279 10.66 13.76 7.16
CA GLU A 279 10.55 12.49 6.44
C GLU A 279 10.49 11.30 7.42
N PRO A 280 9.63 10.28 7.17
CA PRO A 280 9.55 9.08 8.00
C PRO A 280 10.87 8.29 7.98
N ILE A 281 11.02 7.30 8.87
CA ILE A 281 12.18 6.40 8.91
C ILE A 281 12.17 5.51 7.65
N ASN A 282 12.74 6.04 6.57
CA ASN A 282 12.78 5.41 5.26
C ASN A 282 14.08 4.62 5.09
N HIS A 283 14.23 3.53 5.85
CA HIS A 283 15.37 2.63 5.71
C HIS A 283 15.01 1.45 4.79
N PRO A 284 15.84 1.09 3.78
CA PRO A 284 15.50 0.04 2.81
C PRO A 284 15.12 -1.32 3.43
N SER A 285 15.72 -1.69 4.57
CA SER A 285 15.38 -2.95 5.26
C SER A 285 13.93 -3.01 5.76
N LEU A 286 13.28 -1.87 6.02
CA LEU A 286 11.88 -1.81 6.48
C LEU A 286 10.87 -2.12 5.36
N SER A 287 11.30 -2.06 4.09
CA SER A 287 10.47 -2.37 2.91
C SER A 287 10.65 -3.80 2.40
N ILE A 288 11.51 -4.62 3.02
CA ILE A 288 11.82 -5.99 2.58
C ILE A 288 11.62 -7.00 3.71
N GLN A 289 11.66 -8.30 3.36
CA GLN A 289 11.78 -9.36 4.34
C GLN A 289 13.19 -9.35 4.93
N ARG A 290 13.30 -9.23 6.25
CA ARG A 290 14.55 -9.17 7.00
C ARG A 290 14.88 -10.52 7.62
N LYS A 291 16.18 -10.75 7.86
CA LYS A 291 16.63 -11.75 8.81
C LYS A 291 16.48 -11.20 10.23
N ILE A 292 16.05 -12.05 11.16
CA ILE A 292 15.93 -11.75 12.59
C ILE A 292 16.51 -12.93 13.41
N PRO A 293 16.85 -12.73 14.70
CA PRO A 293 17.19 -13.83 15.59
C PRO A 293 16.07 -14.87 15.73
N ASP A 294 16.45 -16.14 15.86
CA ASP A 294 15.49 -17.26 15.96
C ASP A 294 14.63 -17.16 17.23
N SER A 295 15.20 -16.65 18.32
CA SER A 295 14.51 -16.38 19.60
C SER A 295 13.28 -15.48 19.47
N LEU A 296 13.31 -14.49 18.58
CA LEU A 296 12.16 -13.62 18.31
C LEU A 296 11.07 -14.34 17.50
N THR A 297 11.47 -15.30 16.67
CA THR A 297 10.54 -16.18 15.96
C THR A 297 9.85 -17.14 16.92
N ASP A 298 10.60 -17.72 17.86
CA ASP A 298 10.07 -18.57 18.94
C ASP A 298 9.14 -17.78 19.88
N ALA A 299 9.52 -16.55 20.26
CA ALA A 299 8.68 -15.66 21.05
C ALA A 299 7.37 -15.30 20.34
N LEU A 300 7.41 -15.10 19.01
CA LEU A 300 6.19 -14.93 18.21
C LEU A 300 5.31 -16.18 18.20
N ASP A 301 5.89 -17.38 18.08
CA ASP A 301 5.14 -18.64 18.16
C ASP A 301 4.48 -18.82 19.53
N GLN A 302 5.22 -18.55 20.61
CA GLN A 302 4.69 -18.60 21.97
C GLN A 302 3.58 -17.57 22.17
N LEU A 303 3.75 -16.34 21.68
CA LEU A 303 2.72 -15.28 21.74
C LEU A 303 1.44 -15.70 21.02
N LEU A 304 1.53 -16.17 19.77
CA LEU A 304 0.36 -16.59 18.98
C LEU A 304 -0.36 -17.76 19.66
N LYS A 305 0.38 -18.79 20.10
CA LYS A 305 -0.17 -19.96 20.80
C LYS A 305 -0.79 -19.60 22.14
N THR A 306 -0.16 -18.72 22.90
CA THR A 306 -0.70 -18.24 24.19
C THR A 306 -2.00 -17.48 23.95
N THR A 307 -2.05 -16.62 22.94
CA THR A 307 -3.25 -15.86 22.56
C THR A 307 -4.39 -16.76 22.07
N ASP A 308 -4.09 -17.79 21.26
CA ASP A 308 -5.06 -18.82 20.87
C ASP A 308 -5.67 -19.51 22.10
N SER A 309 -4.90 -19.71 23.17
CA SER A 309 -5.39 -20.35 24.41
C SER A 309 -6.12 -19.40 25.37
N SER A 310 -5.66 -18.15 25.53
CA SER A 310 -6.17 -17.20 26.53
C SER A 310 -7.42 -16.44 26.06
N ILE A 311 -7.55 -16.17 24.77
CA ILE A 311 -8.73 -15.49 24.22
C ILE A 311 -9.90 -16.49 24.12
N ASN A 312 -10.95 -16.26 24.92
CA ASN A 312 -12.20 -17.00 24.81
C ASN A 312 -13.01 -16.60 23.56
N ASP A 313 -13.97 -17.43 23.16
CA ASP A 313 -14.74 -17.24 21.93
C ASP A 313 -15.54 -15.93 21.90
N LEU A 314 -16.00 -15.42 23.06
CA LEU A 314 -16.77 -14.18 23.12
C LEU A 314 -15.89 -12.99 22.78
N VAL A 315 -14.70 -12.94 23.37
CA VAL A 315 -13.67 -11.93 23.12
C VAL A 315 -13.19 -12.00 21.66
N ALA A 316 -12.87 -13.20 21.15
CA ALA A 316 -12.45 -13.40 19.76
C ALA A 316 -13.48 -12.83 18.76
N ARG A 317 -14.78 -13.10 19.00
CA ARG A 317 -15.88 -12.52 18.20
C ARG A 317 -15.97 -11.01 18.35
N GLY A 318 -15.83 -10.46 19.55
CA GLY A 318 -15.83 -9.02 19.78
C GLY A 318 -14.77 -8.28 18.95
N PHE A 319 -13.61 -8.89 18.73
CA PHE A 319 -12.58 -8.31 17.87
C PHE A 319 -12.92 -8.30 16.37
N THR A 320 -13.76 -9.21 15.87
CA THR A 320 -14.09 -9.26 14.43
C THR A 320 -14.72 -7.95 13.93
N THR A 321 -15.53 -7.28 14.78
CA THR A 321 -16.21 -6.02 14.50
C THR A 321 -15.60 -4.81 15.24
N SER A 322 -14.50 -4.99 15.98
CA SER A 322 -13.81 -3.90 16.69
C SER A 322 -12.92 -3.10 15.74
N ARG A 323 -13.15 -1.78 15.61
CA ARG A 323 -12.32 -0.89 14.79
C ARG A 323 -10.84 -0.87 15.19
N VAL A 324 -10.57 -1.16 16.46
CA VAL A 324 -9.23 -1.13 17.08
C VAL A 324 -8.58 -2.51 17.05
N GLY A 325 -9.31 -3.56 17.47
CA GLY A 325 -8.77 -4.91 17.58
C GLY A 325 -8.80 -5.74 16.29
N SER A 326 -9.74 -5.49 15.37
CA SER A 326 -9.83 -6.24 14.10
C SER A 326 -8.56 -6.15 13.26
N PRO A 327 -7.88 -4.98 13.13
CA PRO A 327 -6.58 -4.90 12.46
C PRO A 327 -5.47 -5.77 13.09
N VAL A 328 -5.40 -5.86 14.42
CA VAL A 328 -4.40 -6.72 15.11
C VAL A 328 -4.74 -8.19 14.88
N LEU A 329 -6.01 -8.56 15.08
CA LEU A 329 -6.55 -9.90 14.82
C LEU A 329 -6.24 -10.36 13.39
N GLN A 330 -6.59 -9.56 12.38
CA GLN A 330 -6.31 -9.88 10.97
C GLN A 330 -4.82 -10.12 10.70
N GLN A 331 -3.93 -9.38 11.36
CA GLN A 331 -2.50 -9.55 11.21
C GLN A 331 -1.99 -10.84 11.88
N MET A 332 -2.53 -11.20 13.04
CA MET A 332 -2.28 -12.51 13.67
C MET A 332 -2.74 -13.66 12.78
N LEU A 333 -3.91 -13.56 12.15
CA LEU A 333 -4.41 -14.59 11.21
C LEU A 333 -3.46 -14.77 10.01
N VAL A 334 -2.89 -13.69 9.46
CA VAL A 334 -1.88 -13.77 8.38
C VAL A 334 -0.64 -14.56 8.84
N LEU A 335 -0.18 -14.35 10.08
CA LEU A 335 0.98 -15.05 10.64
C LEU A 335 0.68 -16.52 10.91
N GLN A 336 -0.48 -16.83 11.49
CA GLN A 336 -0.98 -18.21 11.67
C GLN A 336 -1.18 -18.93 10.33
N SER A 337 -1.58 -18.21 9.28
CA SER A 337 -1.68 -18.76 7.91
C SER A 337 -0.31 -19.16 7.36
N LYS A 338 0.73 -18.31 7.54
CA LYS A 338 2.10 -18.64 7.13
C LYS A 338 2.67 -19.85 7.89
N LYS A 339 2.27 -20.02 9.16
CA LYS A 339 2.70 -21.11 10.05
C LYS A 339 1.83 -22.39 9.95
N GLY A 340 0.76 -22.38 9.16
CA GLY A 340 -0.13 -23.54 8.98
C GLY A 340 -1.08 -23.85 10.15
N THR A 341 -1.20 -22.93 11.13
CA THR A 341 -2.01 -23.10 12.35
C THR A 341 -3.41 -22.47 12.25
N LEU A 342 -3.67 -21.67 11.21
CA LEU A 342 -4.90 -20.89 11.04
C LEU A 342 -6.20 -21.71 11.18
N GLU A 343 -6.27 -22.88 10.55
CA GLU A 343 -7.49 -23.71 10.45
C GLU A 343 -7.45 -24.94 11.37
N GLN A 344 -6.78 -24.84 12.52
CA GLN A 344 -6.86 -25.88 13.55
C GLN A 344 -8.14 -25.72 14.41
N PRO A 345 -8.75 -26.81 14.90
CA PRO A 345 -9.88 -26.74 15.82
C PRO A 345 -9.56 -25.87 17.05
N GLY A 346 -10.44 -24.91 17.35
CA GLY A 346 -10.25 -23.98 18.46
C GLY A 346 -9.22 -22.87 18.25
N SER A 347 -8.67 -22.72 17.04
CA SER A 347 -7.83 -21.56 16.68
C SER A 347 -8.60 -20.25 16.82
N LEU A 348 -7.89 -19.12 16.87
CA LEU A 348 -8.49 -17.79 16.88
C LEU A 348 -9.45 -17.57 15.70
N LEU A 349 -9.16 -18.09 14.50
CA LEU A 349 -10.10 -18.04 13.36
C LEU A 349 -11.36 -18.87 13.63
N ASP A 350 -11.21 -20.10 14.13
CA ASP A 350 -12.33 -20.99 14.40
C ASP A 350 -13.29 -20.37 15.42
N LYS A 351 -12.74 -19.79 16.50
CA LYS A 351 -13.46 -19.02 17.51
C LYS A 351 -14.21 -17.81 16.92
N CYS A 352 -13.55 -17.03 16.06
CA CYS A 352 -14.16 -15.90 15.36
C CYS A 352 -15.32 -16.33 14.43
N LEU A 353 -15.23 -17.51 13.81
CA LEU A 353 -16.25 -18.06 12.90
C LEU A 353 -17.32 -18.92 13.60
N LEU A 354 -17.37 -18.92 14.95
CA LEU A 354 -18.26 -19.77 15.75
C LEU A 354 -18.08 -21.26 15.44
N ASN A 355 -16.84 -21.73 15.55
CA ASN A 355 -16.45 -23.14 15.41
C ASN A 355 -16.80 -23.73 14.02
N LEU A 356 -16.72 -22.92 12.95
CA LEU A 356 -17.04 -23.35 11.58
C LEU A 356 -15.99 -24.30 10.98
N VAL A 357 -14.75 -24.21 11.43
CA VAL A 357 -13.64 -25.04 10.94
C VAL A 357 -13.69 -26.42 11.61
N SER A 358 -13.96 -26.46 12.91
CA SER A 358 -14.11 -27.69 13.69
C SER A 358 -15.47 -28.37 13.52
N ASP A 359 -16.56 -27.61 13.55
CA ASP A 359 -17.94 -28.10 13.39
C ASP A 359 -18.68 -27.37 12.25
N PRO A 360 -18.63 -27.87 11.00
CA PRO A 360 -19.30 -27.25 9.87
C PRO A 360 -20.83 -27.49 9.80
N THR A 361 -21.47 -28.12 10.80
CA THR A 361 -22.89 -28.52 10.74
C THR A 361 -23.88 -27.33 10.80
N GLU A 362 -25.19 -27.58 10.68
CA GLU A 362 -26.21 -26.52 10.72
C GLU A 362 -26.27 -25.85 12.10
N ASN A 363 -26.23 -24.51 12.14
CA ASN A 363 -26.14 -23.74 13.39
C ASN A 363 -26.72 -22.34 13.18
N ALA A 364 -27.98 -22.14 13.55
CA ALA A 364 -28.73 -20.90 13.32
C ALA A 364 -28.10 -19.66 14.00
N ARG A 365 -27.40 -19.84 15.14
CA ARG A 365 -26.73 -18.75 15.84
C ARG A 365 -25.50 -18.27 15.06
N ARG A 366 -24.65 -19.20 14.61
CA ARG A 366 -23.53 -18.90 13.70
C ARG A 366 -24.03 -18.28 12.41
N ASP A 367 -25.06 -18.84 11.81
CA ASP A 367 -25.56 -18.37 10.52
C ASP A 367 -26.11 -16.95 10.58
N SER A 368 -26.76 -16.58 11.70
CA SER A 368 -27.17 -15.20 11.97
C SER A 368 -25.97 -14.28 12.19
N ALA A 369 -24.99 -14.69 13.00
CA ALA A 369 -23.80 -13.89 13.31
C ALA A 369 -22.94 -13.60 12.06
N LEU A 370 -22.68 -14.60 11.23
CA LEU A 370 -21.88 -14.42 10.00
C LEU A 370 -22.63 -13.62 8.93
N LYS A 371 -23.97 -13.72 8.84
CA LYS A 371 -24.77 -12.83 7.97
C LYS A 371 -24.67 -11.37 8.41
N LEU A 372 -24.77 -11.09 9.70
CA LEU A 372 -24.56 -9.72 10.24
C LEU A 372 -23.14 -9.22 9.98
N MET A 373 -22.13 -10.08 10.13
CA MET A 373 -20.71 -9.73 9.88
C MET A 373 -20.41 -9.41 8.41
N ILE A 374 -21.12 -10.02 7.45
CA ILE A 374 -21.00 -9.72 6.00
C ILE A 374 -21.46 -8.28 5.69
N ASP A 375 -22.42 -7.76 6.45
CA ASP A 375 -23.03 -6.45 6.24
C ASP A 375 -22.47 -5.36 7.18
N ASP A 376 -21.67 -5.72 8.20
CA ASP A 376 -20.98 -4.77 9.09
C ASP A 376 -19.73 -4.14 8.45
N ILE A 377 -19.45 -2.88 8.76
CA ILE A 377 -18.33 -2.11 8.20
C ILE A 377 -16.97 -2.74 8.59
N VAL A 378 -16.81 -3.23 9.82
CA VAL A 378 -15.53 -3.80 10.29
C VAL A 378 -15.50 -5.31 10.04
N GLY A 379 -16.61 -6.00 10.33
CA GLY A 379 -16.80 -7.42 10.08
C GLY A 379 -16.58 -7.79 8.61
N SER A 380 -17.02 -6.95 7.67
CA SER A 380 -16.76 -7.17 6.25
C SER A 380 -15.28 -7.03 5.88
N HIS A 381 -14.51 -6.17 6.55
CA HIS A 381 -13.05 -6.10 6.35
C HIS A 381 -12.33 -7.32 6.95
N PHE A 382 -12.77 -7.79 8.13
CA PHE A 382 -12.32 -9.06 8.68
C PHE A 382 -12.61 -10.22 7.72
N LEU A 383 -13.84 -10.35 7.22
CA LEU A 383 -14.22 -11.41 6.30
C LEU A 383 -13.50 -11.33 4.95
N GLN A 384 -13.20 -10.13 4.42
CA GLN A 384 -12.33 -9.99 3.25
C GLN A 384 -10.98 -10.69 3.47
N LYS A 385 -10.35 -10.50 4.63
CA LYS A 385 -9.10 -11.18 5.00
C LYS A 385 -9.30 -12.69 5.20
N VAL A 386 -10.43 -13.13 5.76
CA VAL A 386 -10.76 -14.57 5.84
C VAL A 386 -10.86 -15.20 4.45
N MET A 387 -11.50 -14.56 3.46
CA MET A 387 -11.58 -15.11 2.10
C MET A 387 -10.21 -15.25 1.40
N GLU A 388 -9.27 -14.36 1.73
CA GLU A 388 -7.89 -14.37 1.24
C GLU A 388 -7.07 -15.53 1.83
N LEU A 389 -7.20 -15.76 3.14
CA LEU A 389 -6.42 -16.77 3.87
C LEU A 389 -7.03 -18.17 3.84
N ALA A 390 -8.35 -18.30 3.63
CA ALA A 390 -9.06 -19.57 3.74
C ALA A 390 -8.56 -20.64 2.76
N SER A 391 -8.44 -21.87 3.27
CA SER A 391 -8.19 -23.09 2.52
C SER A 391 -9.30 -23.35 1.49
N PRO A 392 -9.07 -24.21 0.49
CA PRO A 392 -10.11 -24.58 -0.45
C PRO A 392 -11.36 -25.18 0.20
N LYS A 393 -11.20 -25.88 1.35
CA LYS A 393 -12.31 -26.47 2.10
C LYS A 393 -13.12 -25.37 2.80
N LEU A 394 -12.48 -24.53 3.60
CA LEU A 394 -13.17 -23.47 4.35
C LEU A 394 -13.85 -22.46 3.41
N LEU A 395 -13.18 -22.04 2.32
CA LEU A 395 -13.78 -21.12 1.37
C LEU A 395 -14.99 -21.72 0.65
N GLN A 396 -14.99 -23.02 0.36
CA GLN A 396 -16.16 -23.69 -0.23
C GLN A 396 -17.33 -23.72 0.76
N THR A 397 -17.10 -24.09 2.03
CA THR A 397 -18.12 -24.05 3.09
C THR A 397 -18.72 -22.65 3.25
N LEU A 398 -17.87 -21.61 3.28
CA LEU A 398 -18.31 -20.22 3.36
C LEU A 398 -19.14 -19.82 2.13
N PHE A 399 -18.67 -20.17 0.92
CA PHE A 399 -19.34 -19.88 -0.34
C PHE A 399 -20.75 -20.49 -0.41
N GLU A 400 -20.87 -21.81 -0.25
CA GLU A 400 -22.13 -22.54 -0.40
C GLU A 400 -23.19 -22.06 0.60
N ARG A 401 -22.78 -21.79 1.84
CA ARG A 401 -23.70 -21.45 2.93
C ARG A 401 -24.07 -19.98 3.01
N TYR A 402 -23.12 -19.07 2.71
CA TYR A 402 -23.31 -17.64 2.94
C TYR A 402 -23.43 -16.77 1.68
N PHE A 403 -23.04 -17.27 0.51
CA PHE A 403 -22.97 -16.45 -0.71
C PHE A 403 -23.72 -17.04 -1.91
N CYS A 404 -23.71 -18.37 -2.10
CA CYS A 404 -24.39 -19.03 -3.21
C CYS A 404 -25.89 -18.70 -3.22
N GLY A 405 -26.42 -18.32 -4.39
CA GLY A 405 -27.80 -17.84 -4.56
C GLY A 405 -28.07 -16.42 -4.02
N ARG A 406 -27.05 -15.71 -3.51
CA ARG A 406 -27.15 -14.34 -2.99
C ARG A 406 -26.05 -13.38 -3.51
N LEU A 407 -25.10 -13.83 -4.32
CA LEU A 407 -24.00 -13.02 -4.88
C LEU A 407 -24.50 -11.78 -5.61
N SER A 408 -25.54 -11.88 -6.43
CA SER A 408 -26.13 -10.72 -7.13
C SER A 408 -26.56 -9.62 -6.15
N VAL A 409 -27.30 -9.99 -5.10
CA VAL A 409 -27.79 -9.06 -4.07
C VAL A 409 -26.64 -8.50 -3.23
N LEU A 410 -25.73 -9.35 -2.77
CA LEU A 410 -24.58 -8.95 -1.95
C LEU A 410 -23.60 -8.04 -2.73
N SER A 411 -23.42 -8.27 -4.03
CA SER A 411 -22.65 -7.38 -4.93
C SER A 411 -23.25 -5.98 -5.02
N MET A 412 -24.57 -5.86 -4.84
CA MET A 412 -25.30 -4.59 -4.83
C MET A 412 -25.39 -3.92 -3.45
N HIS A 413 -24.96 -4.57 -2.36
CA HIS A 413 -24.94 -3.96 -1.02
C HIS A 413 -23.68 -3.09 -0.80
N PRO A 414 -23.77 -1.85 -0.26
CA PRO A 414 -22.62 -0.93 -0.11
C PRO A 414 -21.44 -1.47 0.70
N ILE A 415 -21.64 -2.49 1.53
CA ILE A 415 -20.59 -3.08 2.38
C ILE A 415 -20.19 -4.47 1.86
N SER A 416 -21.15 -5.39 1.76
CA SER A 416 -20.95 -6.80 1.42
C SER A 416 -20.30 -7.04 0.06
N ASN A 417 -20.44 -6.09 -0.89
CA ASN A 417 -19.77 -6.16 -2.19
C ASN A 417 -18.25 -6.28 -2.11
N PHE A 418 -17.62 -5.79 -1.02
CA PHE A 418 -16.18 -5.95 -0.80
C PHE A 418 -15.82 -7.37 -0.35
N VAL A 419 -16.65 -8.00 0.49
CA VAL A 419 -16.53 -9.42 0.85
C VAL A 419 -16.72 -10.29 -0.39
N VAL A 420 -17.72 -9.98 -1.23
CA VAL A 420 -17.92 -10.64 -2.52
C VAL A 420 -16.70 -10.47 -3.42
N GLN A 421 -16.13 -9.28 -3.58
CA GLN A 421 -14.89 -9.08 -4.35
C GLN A 421 -13.76 -10.00 -3.85
N SER A 422 -13.53 -10.07 -2.54
CA SER A 422 -12.47 -10.94 -1.99
C SER A 422 -12.77 -12.43 -2.17
N LEU A 423 -14.03 -12.86 -2.00
CA LEU A 423 -14.47 -14.23 -2.30
C LEU A 423 -14.23 -14.60 -3.76
N LEU A 424 -14.63 -13.72 -4.69
CA LEU A 424 -14.45 -13.92 -6.13
C LEU A 424 -12.96 -14.04 -6.45
N SER A 425 -12.15 -13.02 -6.10
CA SER A 425 -10.70 -13.00 -6.30
C SER A 425 -9.97 -14.22 -5.75
N ASN A 426 -10.54 -14.93 -4.77
CA ASN A 426 -10.00 -16.14 -4.16
C ASN A 426 -10.68 -17.45 -4.58
N ALA A 427 -11.57 -17.45 -5.59
CA ALA A 427 -12.18 -18.64 -6.16
C ALA A 427 -11.12 -19.70 -6.50
N LYS A 428 -11.34 -20.95 -6.08
CA LYS A 428 -10.29 -21.97 -6.04
C LYS A 428 -10.26 -22.88 -7.27
N ASN A 429 -11.36 -22.97 -8.02
CA ASN A 429 -11.48 -23.84 -9.20
C ASN A 429 -12.45 -23.28 -10.25
N GLU A 430 -12.36 -23.79 -11.48
CA GLU A 430 -13.17 -23.37 -12.63
C GLU A 430 -14.68 -23.52 -12.39
N ARG A 431 -15.14 -24.61 -11.77
CA ARG A 431 -16.57 -24.86 -11.53
C ARG A 431 -17.18 -23.79 -10.61
N GLN A 432 -16.47 -23.48 -9.52
CA GLN A 432 -16.85 -22.42 -8.59
C GLN A 432 -16.90 -21.06 -9.31
N LEU A 433 -15.86 -20.71 -10.07
CA LEU A 433 -15.81 -19.47 -10.84
C LEU A 433 -16.97 -19.36 -11.85
N LYS A 434 -17.28 -20.41 -12.61
CA LYS A 434 -18.40 -20.39 -13.57
C LYS A 434 -19.76 -20.22 -12.90
N THR A 435 -19.95 -20.83 -11.73
CA THR A 435 -21.16 -20.63 -10.91
C THR A 435 -21.26 -19.17 -10.47
N MET A 436 -20.16 -18.59 -9.97
CA MET A 436 -20.09 -17.18 -9.56
C MET A 436 -20.37 -16.20 -10.72
N ILE A 437 -19.82 -16.45 -11.91
CA ILE A 437 -20.08 -15.64 -13.11
C ILE A 437 -21.57 -15.72 -13.48
N ALA A 438 -22.14 -16.93 -13.55
CA ALA A 438 -23.54 -17.14 -13.93
C ALA A 438 -24.52 -16.42 -12.98
N GLU A 439 -24.24 -16.44 -11.68
CA GLU A 439 -25.08 -15.79 -10.67
C GLU A 439 -24.99 -14.25 -10.70
N ILE A 440 -23.82 -13.70 -11.05
CA ILE A 440 -23.58 -12.26 -11.14
C ILE A 440 -23.99 -11.68 -12.51
N GLN A 441 -24.00 -12.50 -13.57
CA GLN A 441 -24.28 -12.09 -14.96
C GLN A 441 -25.52 -11.17 -15.12
N PRO A 442 -26.70 -11.45 -14.51
CA PRO A 442 -27.87 -10.59 -14.63
C PRO A 442 -27.67 -9.17 -14.07
N SER A 443 -26.69 -8.98 -13.19
CA SER A 443 -26.40 -7.71 -12.52
C SER A 443 -25.20 -6.95 -13.10
N VAL A 444 -24.42 -7.53 -14.03
CA VAL A 444 -23.17 -6.92 -14.53
C VAL A 444 -23.36 -5.50 -15.03
N GLY A 445 -24.37 -5.23 -15.85
CA GLY A 445 -24.66 -3.86 -16.32
C GLY A 445 -24.92 -2.89 -15.16
N THR A 446 -25.75 -3.30 -14.18
CA THR A 446 -26.02 -2.49 -12.99
C THR A 446 -24.76 -2.25 -12.16
N LEU A 447 -23.88 -3.25 -12.03
CA LEU A 447 -22.61 -3.13 -11.31
C LEU A 447 -21.64 -2.16 -12.00
N LEU A 448 -21.54 -2.21 -13.33
CA LEU A 448 -20.72 -1.31 -14.12
C LEU A 448 -21.18 0.15 -13.95
N PHE A 449 -22.48 0.42 -14.13
CA PHE A 449 -23.00 1.78 -14.19
C PHE A 449 -23.34 2.39 -12.82
N LYS A 450 -23.64 1.59 -11.79
CA LYS A 450 -23.91 2.06 -10.41
C LYS A 450 -22.69 1.97 -9.49
N GLN A 451 -21.52 2.37 -10.01
CA GLN A 451 -20.26 2.54 -9.27
C GLN A 451 -19.72 1.29 -8.55
N ARG A 452 -20.04 0.07 -9.03
CA ARG A 452 -19.53 -1.21 -8.49
C ARG A 452 -18.69 -2.04 -9.49
N PRO A 453 -17.88 -1.45 -10.39
CA PRO A 453 -17.09 -2.23 -11.35
C PRO A 453 -16.03 -3.12 -10.68
N GLY A 454 -15.70 -2.89 -9.40
CA GLY A 454 -14.79 -3.74 -8.64
C GLY A 454 -15.23 -5.21 -8.59
N VAL A 455 -16.53 -5.51 -8.53
CA VAL A 455 -17.06 -6.88 -8.57
C VAL A 455 -16.74 -7.56 -9.91
N VAL A 456 -16.90 -6.83 -11.03
CA VAL A 456 -16.60 -7.32 -12.38
C VAL A 456 -15.09 -7.50 -12.56
N ARG A 457 -14.28 -6.61 -11.99
CA ARG A 457 -12.81 -6.74 -11.96
C ARG A 457 -12.37 -7.98 -11.18
N ALA A 458 -12.94 -8.24 -10.00
CA ALA A 458 -12.64 -9.44 -9.23
C ALA A 458 -12.98 -10.75 -9.96
N LEU A 459 -14.06 -10.77 -10.78
CA LEU A 459 -14.32 -11.88 -11.70
C LEU A 459 -13.23 -12.01 -12.77
N LEU A 460 -12.82 -10.92 -13.41
CA LEU A 460 -11.76 -10.93 -14.43
C LEU A 460 -10.41 -11.37 -13.86
N ASP A 461 -9.98 -10.83 -12.71
CA ASP A 461 -8.76 -11.25 -11.98
C ASP A 461 -8.77 -12.77 -11.73
N SER A 462 -9.93 -13.32 -11.40
CA SER A 462 -10.13 -14.75 -11.16
C SER A 462 -10.10 -15.58 -12.45
N CYS A 463 -10.64 -15.05 -13.55
CA CYS A 463 -10.57 -15.67 -14.86
C CYS A 463 -9.12 -15.77 -15.37
N ILE A 464 -8.34 -14.70 -15.16
CA ILE A 464 -6.90 -14.67 -15.46
C ILE A 464 -6.15 -15.71 -14.60
N ARG A 465 -6.34 -15.66 -13.27
CA ARG A 465 -5.62 -16.52 -12.31
C ARG A 465 -5.94 -18.01 -12.49
N LEU A 466 -7.20 -18.38 -12.67
CA LEU A 466 -7.62 -19.77 -12.90
C LEU A 466 -7.51 -20.21 -14.36
N ARG A 467 -7.15 -19.30 -15.27
CA ARG A 467 -7.11 -19.49 -16.73
C ARG A 467 -8.41 -20.07 -17.32
N ALA A 468 -9.57 -19.65 -16.80
CA ALA A 468 -10.88 -20.17 -17.16
C ALA A 468 -11.98 -19.09 -17.09
N GLY A 469 -13.16 -19.35 -17.62
CA GLY A 469 -14.31 -18.43 -17.51
C GLY A 469 -14.34 -17.27 -18.52
N SER A 470 -13.35 -17.16 -19.42
CA SER A 470 -13.22 -16.06 -20.39
C SER A 470 -14.45 -15.86 -21.28
N VAL A 471 -15.08 -16.94 -21.74
CA VAL A 471 -16.27 -16.87 -22.61
C VAL A 471 -17.48 -16.39 -21.79
N GLU A 472 -17.62 -16.94 -20.59
CA GLU A 472 -18.72 -16.64 -19.67
C GLU A 472 -18.68 -15.18 -19.20
N ILE A 473 -17.51 -14.65 -18.81
CA ILE A 473 -17.37 -13.24 -18.39
C ILE A 473 -17.52 -12.27 -19.56
N MET A 474 -17.04 -12.61 -20.76
CA MET A 474 -17.25 -11.77 -21.95
C MET A 474 -18.72 -11.72 -22.37
N ASN A 475 -19.45 -12.82 -22.30
CA ASN A 475 -20.90 -12.83 -22.52
C ASN A 475 -21.66 -11.99 -21.47
N ALA A 476 -21.21 -12.03 -20.21
CA ALA A 476 -21.77 -11.20 -19.16
C ALA A 476 -21.49 -9.70 -19.37
N LEU A 477 -20.30 -9.33 -19.87
CA LEU A 477 -19.96 -7.97 -20.29
C LEU A 477 -20.84 -7.51 -21.46
N TYR A 478 -21.00 -8.32 -22.52
CA TYR A 478 -21.87 -7.98 -23.65
C TYR A 478 -23.31 -7.70 -23.19
N SER A 479 -23.89 -8.63 -22.42
CA SER A 479 -25.24 -8.47 -21.87
C SER A 479 -25.35 -7.23 -20.98
N GLY A 480 -24.37 -7.00 -20.10
CA GLY A 480 -24.33 -5.86 -19.19
C GLY A 480 -24.18 -4.50 -19.89
N LEU A 481 -23.47 -4.45 -21.01
CA LEU A 481 -23.31 -3.23 -21.83
C LEU A 481 -24.49 -3.00 -22.79
N GLY A 482 -25.43 -3.94 -22.89
CA GLY A 482 -26.55 -3.88 -23.84
C GLY A 482 -26.17 -4.21 -25.28
N ILE A 483 -25.06 -4.94 -25.49
CA ILE A 483 -24.66 -5.49 -26.80
C ILE A 483 -25.50 -6.74 -27.09
N SER A 484 -26.17 -6.73 -28.25
CA SER A 484 -27.10 -7.75 -28.74
C SER A 484 -26.71 -8.32 -30.10
N ALA A 485 -26.11 -7.51 -30.98
CA ALA A 485 -25.69 -7.91 -32.32
C ALA A 485 -24.16 -7.90 -32.50
N LEU A 486 -23.66 -8.57 -33.54
CA LEU A 486 -22.22 -8.69 -33.80
C LEU A 486 -21.56 -7.34 -34.16
N ASP A 487 -22.26 -6.47 -34.89
CA ASP A 487 -21.73 -5.15 -35.23
C ASP A 487 -21.56 -4.25 -34.00
N GLU A 488 -22.44 -4.36 -33.01
CA GLU A 488 -22.38 -3.60 -31.76
C GLU A 488 -21.12 -3.95 -30.93
N ARG A 489 -20.54 -5.15 -31.15
CA ARG A 489 -19.26 -5.55 -30.53
C ARG A 489 -18.06 -4.73 -31.02
N LYS A 490 -18.16 -4.06 -32.18
CA LYS A 490 -17.12 -3.14 -32.68
C LYS A 490 -16.88 -1.96 -31.74
N GLU A 491 -17.89 -1.60 -30.94
CA GLU A 491 -17.83 -0.50 -29.98
C GLU A 491 -17.42 -0.94 -28.55
N LEU A 492 -17.17 -2.24 -28.30
CA LEU A 492 -16.85 -2.77 -26.97
C LEU A 492 -15.77 -1.97 -26.22
N ILE A 493 -14.68 -1.59 -26.91
CA ILE A 493 -13.58 -0.83 -26.31
C ILE A 493 -14.04 0.56 -25.86
N ASN A 494 -14.91 1.22 -26.63
CA ASN A 494 -15.49 2.53 -26.31
C ASN A 494 -16.49 2.41 -25.15
N LEU A 495 -17.42 1.45 -25.21
CA LEU A 495 -18.42 1.22 -24.16
C LEU A 495 -17.76 0.96 -22.80
N LEU A 496 -16.66 0.19 -22.79
CA LEU A 496 -15.88 -0.04 -21.57
C LEU A 496 -15.07 1.19 -21.16
N ALA A 497 -14.36 1.86 -22.08
CA ALA A 497 -13.51 3.00 -21.76
C ALA A 497 -14.28 4.18 -21.15
N PHE A 498 -15.51 4.42 -21.63
CA PHE A 498 -16.42 5.45 -21.13
C PHE A 498 -17.40 4.93 -20.05
N LEU A 499 -17.44 3.62 -19.81
CA LEU A 499 -18.39 2.93 -18.92
C LEU A 499 -19.84 3.35 -19.22
N MET A 500 -20.28 3.13 -20.46
CA MET A 500 -21.57 3.57 -20.99
C MET A 500 -22.31 2.43 -21.71
N PRO A 501 -23.64 2.29 -21.55
CA PRO A 501 -24.43 1.33 -22.32
C PRO A 501 -24.44 1.66 -23.82
N TYR A 502 -24.54 0.63 -24.68
CA TYR A 502 -24.52 0.80 -26.13
C TYR A 502 -25.55 1.84 -26.63
N LYS A 503 -26.80 1.77 -26.14
CA LYS A 503 -27.88 2.70 -26.52
C LYS A 503 -27.63 4.15 -26.14
N GLU A 504 -26.86 4.42 -25.08
CA GLU A 504 -26.49 5.78 -24.70
C GLU A 504 -25.31 6.25 -25.55
N PHE A 505 -24.31 5.38 -25.74
CA PHE A 505 -23.11 5.68 -26.53
C PHE A 505 -23.40 6.06 -27.98
N VAL A 506 -24.27 5.34 -28.68
CA VAL A 506 -24.60 5.66 -30.09
C VAL A 506 -25.33 7.00 -30.28
N ASN A 507 -25.87 7.58 -29.21
CA ASN A 507 -26.55 8.87 -29.22
C ASN A 507 -25.68 9.99 -28.61
N ALA A 508 -24.47 9.69 -28.14
CA ALA A 508 -23.58 10.64 -27.49
C ALA A 508 -22.61 11.30 -28.49
N ASP A 509 -22.20 12.54 -28.17
CA ASP A 509 -21.07 13.17 -28.84
C ASP A 509 -19.76 12.55 -28.31
N TYR A 510 -19.12 11.73 -29.15
CA TYR A 510 -17.89 11.00 -28.82
C TYR A 510 -16.77 11.93 -28.33
N ASP A 511 -16.63 13.12 -28.91
CA ASP A 511 -15.53 14.05 -28.57
C ASP A 511 -15.73 14.72 -27.20
N GLN A 512 -16.91 14.55 -26.58
CA GLN A 512 -17.22 15.00 -25.22
C GLN A 512 -17.22 13.86 -24.19
N LEU A 513 -17.00 12.60 -24.59
CA LEU A 513 -17.09 11.46 -23.67
C LEU A 513 -15.88 11.37 -22.71
N PRO A 514 -16.09 11.39 -21.38
CA PRO A 514 -15.01 11.29 -20.41
C PRO A 514 -14.58 9.84 -20.17
N PHE A 515 -13.30 9.54 -20.37
CA PHE A 515 -12.72 8.26 -19.95
C PHE A 515 -12.99 7.98 -18.47
N ARG A 516 -13.27 6.72 -18.14
CA ARG A 516 -13.46 6.26 -16.77
C ARG A 516 -12.32 5.32 -16.39
N ILE A 517 -11.61 5.65 -15.31
CA ILE A 517 -10.47 4.87 -14.80
C ILE A 517 -10.83 3.39 -14.62
N GLN A 518 -12.01 3.10 -14.05
CA GLN A 518 -12.46 1.72 -13.86
C GLN A 518 -12.74 0.98 -15.18
N GLY A 519 -13.17 1.71 -16.21
CA GLY A 519 -13.34 1.20 -17.57
C GLY A 519 -12.02 0.82 -18.22
N SER A 520 -11.04 1.73 -18.15
CA SER A 520 -9.65 1.47 -18.56
C SER A 520 -9.06 0.24 -17.84
N LEU A 521 -9.26 0.13 -16.52
CA LEU A 521 -8.79 -1.03 -15.74
C LEU A 521 -9.51 -2.33 -16.12
N ILE A 522 -10.79 -2.31 -16.48
CA ILE A 522 -11.49 -3.50 -16.99
C ILE A 522 -10.89 -3.94 -18.33
N ILE A 523 -10.64 -3.02 -19.27
CA ILE A 523 -10.02 -3.34 -20.56
C ILE A 523 -8.62 -3.94 -20.37
N GLN A 524 -7.82 -3.35 -19.46
CA GLN A 524 -6.48 -3.86 -19.12
C GLN A 524 -6.51 -5.30 -18.56
N LEU A 525 -7.58 -5.70 -17.86
CA LEU A 525 -7.78 -7.08 -17.39
C LEU A 525 -8.28 -7.99 -18.51
N VAL A 526 -9.21 -7.55 -19.37
CA VAL A 526 -9.66 -8.34 -20.53
C VAL A 526 -8.48 -8.65 -21.48
N LEU A 527 -7.54 -7.73 -21.64
CA LEU A 527 -6.29 -7.92 -22.40
C LEU A 527 -5.29 -8.91 -21.77
N GLN A 528 -5.55 -9.38 -20.56
CA GLN A 528 -4.80 -10.41 -19.83
C GLN A 528 -5.53 -11.76 -19.75
N LEU A 529 -6.73 -11.88 -20.35
CA LEU A 529 -7.45 -13.15 -20.38
C LEU A 529 -6.67 -14.21 -21.19
N PRO A 530 -6.69 -15.48 -20.74
CA PRO A 530 -5.97 -16.57 -21.39
C PRO A 530 -6.56 -16.89 -22.77
N GLY A 531 -5.70 -17.40 -23.66
CA GLY A 531 -6.07 -17.76 -25.03
C GLY A 531 -6.69 -16.57 -25.77
N ASP A 532 -7.77 -16.83 -26.48
CA ASP A 532 -8.42 -15.86 -27.38
C ASP A 532 -9.35 -14.88 -26.64
N GLY A 533 -9.39 -14.91 -25.29
CA GLY A 533 -10.25 -14.05 -24.47
C GLY A 533 -9.97 -12.55 -24.63
N HIS A 534 -8.81 -12.17 -25.17
CA HIS A 534 -8.43 -10.80 -25.48
C HIS A 534 -8.89 -10.32 -26.87
N GLU A 535 -9.24 -11.23 -27.80
CA GLU A 535 -9.63 -10.90 -29.17
C GLU A 535 -10.82 -9.93 -29.27
N PRO A 536 -11.87 -10.00 -28.42
CA PRO A 536 -12.96 -9.03 -28.43
C PRO A 536 -12.51 -7.56 -28.38
N ILE A 537 -11.50 -7.25 -27.56
CA ILE A 537 -10.97 -5.88 -27.45
C ILE A 537 -10.14 -5.54 -28.68
N MET A 538 -9.36 -6.46 -29.23
CA MET A 538 -8.56 -6.23 -30.43
C MET A 538 -9.44 -6.03 -31.68
N ASN A 539 -10.48 -6.84 -31.84
CA ASN A 539 -11.45 -6.71 -32.93
C ASN A 539 -12.21 -5.37 -32.83
N SER A 540 -12.55 -4.93 -31.61
CA SER A 540 -13.14 -3.61 -31.38
C SER A 540 -12.14 -2.48 -31.67
N PHE A 541 -10.89 -2.58 -31.20
CA PHE A 541 -9.82 -1.61 -31.47
C PHE A 541 -9.59 -1.39 -32.98
N PHE A 542 -9.45 -2.45 -33.76
CA PHE A 542 -9.23 -2.35 -35.21
C PHE A 542 -10.48 -1.92 -36.00
N ALA A 543 -11.68 -1.98 -35.41
CA ALA A 543 -12.88 -1.42 -36.01
C ALA A 543 -12.98 0.10 -35.85
N GLN A 544 -12.19 0.72 -34.95
CA GLN A 544 -12.20 2.16 -34.72
C GLN A 544 -11.33 2.92 -35.73
N ALA A 545 -11.69 4.19 -35.97
CA ALA A 545 -10.89 5.09 -36.79
C ALA A 545 -9.48 5.28 -36.18
N PRO A 546 -8.38 5.13 -36.96
CA PRO A 546 -7.01 5.21 -36.42
C PRO A 546 -6.70 6.53 -35.70
N ASP A 547 -7.30 7.65 -36.12
CA ASP A 547 -7.08 8.94 -35.46
C ASP A 547 -7.79 9.06 -34.09
N ARG A 548 -8.89 8.30 -33.87
CA ARG A 548 -9.47 8.15 -32.53
C ARG A 548 -8.54 7.36 -31.62
N MET A 549 -7.99 6.23 -32.09
CA MET A 549 -7.05 5.43 -31.30
C MET A 549 -5.70 6.16 -31.07
N TYR A 550 -5.33 7.08 -31.96
CA TYR A 550 -4.22 8.00 -31.76
C TYR A 550 -4.50 9.07 -30.69
N SER A 551 -5.74 9.60 -30.59
CA SER A 551 -6.06 10.58 -29.54
C SER A 551 -5.99 9.95 -28.13
N TRP A 552 -6.38 8.67 -28.00
CA TRP A 552 -6.26 7.91 -26.75
C TRP A 552 -4.83 7.88 -26.21
N CYS A 553 -3.81 7.83 -27.07
CA CYS A 553 -2.40 7.85 -26.68
C CYS A 553 -1.99 9.12 -25.89
N LYS A 554 -2.81 10.18 -25.94
CA LYS A 554 -2.57 11.48 -25.29
C LYS A 554 -3.50 11.74 -24.09
N ASP A 555 -4.36 10.79 -23.73
CA ASP A 555 -5.25 10.84 -22.56
C ASP A 555 -4.66 10.09 -21.35
N PRO A 556 -4.86 10.52 -20.09
CA PRO A 556 -4.33 9.84 -18.91
C PRO A 556 -4.82 8.39 -18.71
N SER A 557 -6.05 8.08 -19.13
CA SER A 557 -6.68 6.76 -19.01
C SER A 557 -6.65 5.97 -20.31
N GLY A 558 -6.83 6.65 -21.45
CA GLY A 558 -6.73 6.09 -22.80
C GLY A 558 -5.33 5.55 -23.10
N SER A 559 -4.29 6.28 -22.72
CA SER A 559 -2.89 5.86 -22.93
C SER A 559 -2.59 4.52 -22.25
N ARG A 560 -3.11 4.30 -21.03
CA ARG A 560 -2.94 3.02 -20.32
C ARG A 560 -3.64 1.85 -21.00
N ILE A 561 -4.72 2.08 -21.74
CA ILE A 561 -5.36 1.04 -22.57
C ILE A 561 -4.44 0.69 -23.76
N ILE A 562 -3.94 1.69 -24.48
CA ILE A 562 -3.04 1.51 -25.62
C ILE A 562 -1.72 0.83 -25.17
N GLU A 563 -1.15 1.26 -24.05
CA GLU A 563 0.05 0.67 -23.45
C GLU A 563 -0.15 -0.81 -23.11
N ALA A 564 -1.33 -1.19 -22.58
CA ALA A 564 -1.67 -2.58 -22.30
C ALA A 564 -1.87 -3.42 -23.56
N ILE A 565 -2.47 -2.87 -24.64
CA ILE A 565 -2.56 -3.53 -25.95
C ILE A 565 -1.15 -3.82 -26.50
N ILE A 566 -0.27 -2.81 -26.47
CA ILE A 566 1.11 -2.95 -26.96
C ILE A 566 1.90 -3.94 -26.08
N SER A 567 1.69 -3.92 -24.76
CA SER A 567 2.51 -4.69 -23.81
C SER A 567 2.02 -6.12 -23.57
N SER A 568 0.73 -6.44 -23.75
CA SER A 568 0.13 -7.75 -23.41
C SER A 568 0.89 -8.93 -24.02
N GLU A 569 1.19 -9.95 -23.22
CA GLU A 569 1.93 -11.14 -23.67
C GLU A 569 1.08 -12.10 -24.50
N HIS A 570 -0.25 -11.97 -24.45
CA HIS A 570 -1.20 -12.81 -25.19
C HIS A 570 -1.38 -12.37 -26.64
N ILE A 571 -1.17 -11.09 -26.95
CA ILE A 571 -1.34 -10.55 -28.30
C ILE A 571 -0.14 -10.93 -29.18
N PRO A 572 -0.34 -11.62 -30.33
CA PRO A 572 0.74 -11.99 -31.24
C PRO A 572 1.51 -10.78 -31.79
N LEU A 573 2.82 -10.94 -32.02
CA LEU A 573 3.67 -9.86 -32.57
C LEU A 573 3.17 -9.34 -33.92
N ALA A 574 2.55 -10.19 -34.75
CA ALA A 574 1.94 -9.76 -36.02
C ALA A 574 0.82 -8.74 -35.80
N THR A 575 -0.07 -8.98 -34.84
CA THR A 575 -1.14 -8.07 -34.44
C THR A 575 -0.58 -6.79 -33.81
N LYS A 576 0.46 -6.88 -32.98
CA LYS A 576 1.15 -5.70 -32.43
C LYS A 576 1.75 -4.82 -33.53
N ARG A 577 2.37 -5.43 -34.57
CA ARG A 577 2.91 -4.68 -35.71
C ARG A 577 1.82 -3.86 -36.43
N GLN A 578 0.61 -4.40 -36.59
CA GLN A 578 -0.53 -3.65 -37.15
C GLN A 578 -0.89 -2.42 -36.31
N VAL A 579 -0.85 -2.52 -34.98
CA VAL A 579 -1.03 -1.36 -34.07
C VAL A 579 0.10 -0.35 -34.25
N LEU A 580 1.35 -0.81 -34.25
CA LEU A 580 2.53 0.04 -34.43
C LEU A 580 2.51 0.79 -35.77
N ASP A 581 2.07 0.16 -36.86
CA ASP A 581 1.98 0.81 -38.17
C ASP A 581 1.01 2.02 -38.16
N GLN A 582 -0.06 2.01 -37.35
CA GLN A 582 -0.98 3.16 -37.18
C GLN A 582 -0.30 4.40 -36.56
N TYR A 583 0.84 4.23 -35.88
CA TYR A 583 1.61 5.30 -35.24
C TYR A 583 2.83 5.74 -36.06
N SER A 584 3.04 5.19 -37.25
CA SER A 584 4.08 5.64 -38.18
C SER A 584 3.89 7.12 -38.55
N ASN A 585 4.95 7.91 -38.51
CA ASN A 585 4.95 9.38 -38.70
C ASN A 585 4.25 10.16 -37.57
N LYS A 586 4.00 9.51 -36.42
CA LYS A 586 3.38 10.09 -35.21
C LYS A 586 4.19 9.84 -33.92
N TYR A 587 5.28 9.05 -33.95
CA TYR A 587 6.12 8.76 -32.79
C TYR A 587 6.78 9.99 -32.18
N ALA A 588 7.25 10.95 -32.98
CA ALA A 588 7.86 12.19 -32.47
C ALA A 588 6.85 13.07 -31.71
N ASP A 589 5.61 13.15 -32.22
CA ASP A 589 4.53 13.91 -31.58
C ASP A 589 3.98 13.23 -30.31
N LEU A 590 4.14 11.91 -30.22
CA LEU A 590 3.90 11.16 -28.98
C LEU A 590 5.04 11.35 -27.97
N ALA A 591 6.30 11.31 -28.42
CA ALA A 591 7.48 11.41 -27.55
C ALA A 591 7.52 12.71 -26.74
N VAL A 592 7.01 13.82 -27.28
CA VAL A 592 6.93 15.10 -26.56
C VAL A 592 5.75 15.23 -25.61
N ASN A 593 4.76 14.32 -25.68
CA ASN A 593 3.56 14.33 -24.84
C ASN A 593 3.78 13.57 -23.52
N LYS A 594 3.22 14.10 -22.42
CA LYS A 594 3.30 13.51 -21.07
C LYS A 594 2.85 12.04 -21.01
N TYR A 595 1.80 11.68 -21.74
CA TYR A 595 1.26 10.32 -21.77
C TYR A 595 1.74 9.54 -23.01
N GLY A 596 1.85 10.22 -24.15
CA GLY A 596 2.33 9.64 -25.41
C GLY A 596 3.77 9.10 -25.34
N SER A 597 4.65 9.72 -24.55
CA SER A 597 6.03 9.26 -24.36
C SER A 597 6.12 7.82 -23.85
N HIS A 598 5.25 7.44 -22.90
CA HIS A 598 5.13 6.06 -22.43
C HIS A 598 4.65 5.09 -23.53
N ILE A 599 3.83 5.55 -24.48
CA ILE A 599 3.42 4.75 -25.66
C ILE A 599 4.61 4.50 -26.60
N VAL A 600 5.49 5.48 -26.79
CA VAL A 600 6.71 5.29 -27.59
C VAL A 600 7.66 4.30 -26.90
N ASP A 601 7.86 4.41 -25.59
CA ASP A 601 8.65 3.46 -24.81
C ASP A 601 8.05 2.03 -24.86
N ALA A 602 6.72 1.89 -24.80
CA ALA A 602 6.04 0.60 -24.93
C ALA A 602 6.23 0.01 -26.34
N CYS A 603 6.00 0.80 -27.40
CA CYS A 603 6.25 0.41 -28.79
C CYS A 603 7.70 -0.05 -28.97
N TRP A 604 8.65 0.72 -28.43
CA TRP A 604 10.09 0.42 -28.46
C TRP A 604 10.43 -0.92 -27.78
N LYS A 605 9.84 -1.19 -26.62
CA LYS A 605 10.09 -2.39 -25.82
C LYS A 605 9.70 -3.68 -26.54
N VAL A 606 8.63 -3.64 -27.36
CA VAL A 606 8.09 -4.80 -28.09
C VAL A 606 8.49 -4.88 -29.56
N SER A 607 8.99 -3.78 -30.14
CA SER A 607 9.42 -3.72 -31.54
C SER A 607 10.59 -4.65 -31.86
N ASP A 608 10.49 -5.34 -32.99
CA ASP A 608 11.64 -5.95 -33.65
C ASP A 608 12.43 -4.91 -34.47
N MET A 609 13.60 -5.29 -35.00
CA MET A 609 14.56 -4.34 -35.60
C MET A 609 13.95 -3.36 -36.62
N PRO A 610 13.11 -3.77 -37.60
CA PRO A 610 12.56 -2.84 -38.59
C PRO A 610 11.69 -1.74 -37.95
N TYR A 611 10.90 -2.07 -36.93
CA TYR A 611 10.05 -1.08 -36.24
C TYR A 611 10.87 -0.20 -35.30
N LYS A 612 11.94 -0.72 -34.68
CA LYS A 612 12.91 0.11 -33.97
C LYS A 612 13.59 1.11 -34.90
N GLU A 613 14.01 0.69 -36.09
CA GLU A 613 14.60 1.61 -37.07
C GLU A 613 13.60 2.66 -37.57
N LYS A 614 12.32 2.31 -37.82
CA LYS A 614 11.24 3.28 -38.10
C LYS A 614 11.13 4.36 -37.00
N ILE A 615 10.97 3.94 -35.74
CA ILE A 615 10.84 4.84 -34.57
C ILE A 615 12.08 5.74 -34.46
N MET A 616 13.27 5.13 -34.56
CA MET A 616 14.56 5.83 -34.47
C MET A 616 14.71 6.92 -35.55
N ILE A 617 14.40 6.60 -36.81
CA ILE A 617 14.48 7.53 -37.93
C ILE A 617 13.51 8.72 -37.71
N GLU A 618 12.28 8.46 -37.27
CA GLU A 618 11.30 9.53 -37.05
C GLU A 618 11.70 10.48 -35.90
N LEU A 619 12.22 9.93 -34.80
CA LEU A 619 12.73 10.74 -33.68
C LEU A 619 13.89 11.64 -34.11
N ILE A 620 14.77 11.16 -35.00
CA ILE A 620 15.88 11.96 -35.56
C ILE A 620 15.37 13.02 -36.54
N GLN A 621 14.38 12.70 -37.38
CA GLN A 621 13.79 13.66 -38.34
C GLN A 621 13.18 14.88 -37.64
N ARG A 622 12.72 14.75 -36.40
CA ARG A 622 12.21 15.86 -35.58
C ARG A 622 13.03 16.09 -34.30
N GLU A 623 14.35 15.83 -34.35
CA GLU A 623 15.24 15.84 -33.17
C GLU A 623 15.10 17.09 -32.29
N MET A 624 15.12 18.29 -32.88
CA MET A 624 14.97 19.56 -32.15
C MET A 624 13.69 19.61 -31.29
N LEU A 625 12.55 19.22 -31.86
CA LEU A 625 11.26 19.17 -31.17
C LEU A 625 11.28 18.18 -30.00
N VAL A 626 11.89 17.01 -30.21
CA VAL A 626 11.98 15.96 -29.18
C VAL A 626 12.98 16.34 -28.08
N GLN A 627 14.04 17.07 -28.40
CA GLN A 627 15.08 17.49 -27.46
C GLN A 627 14.63 18.62 -26.51
N ASP A 628 13.78 19.54 -26.97
CA ASP A 628 13.23 20.60 -26.11
C ASP A 628 12.27 20.05 -25.04
N SER A 629 11.59 18.92 -25.32
CA SER A 629 10.69 18.28 -24.34
C SER A 629 11.45 17.49 -23.26
N PRO A 630 11.10 17.64 -21.96
CA PRO A 630 11.65 16.76 -20.92
C PRO A 630 11.26 15.28 -21.13
N PHE A 631 10.06 15.02 -21.66
CA PHE A 631 9.60 13.66 -21.98
C PHE A 631 10.35 13.10 -23.21
N GLY A 632 10.52 13.92 -24.24
CA GLY A 632 11.23 13.54 -25.45
C GLY A 632 12.71 13.19 -25.19
N ARG A 633 13.40 13.95 -24.33
CA ARG A 633 14.75 13.61 -23.86
C ARG A 633 14.84 12.24 -23.17
N ILE A 634 13.83 11.85 -22.40
CA ILE A 634 13.76 10.52 -21.78
C ILE A 634 13.59 9.44 -22.86
N VAL A 635 12.66 9.62 -23.81
CA VAL A 635 12.44 8.69 -24.93
C VAL A 635 13.71 8.53 -25.78
N MET A 636 14.42 9.61 -26.11
CA MET A 636 15.67 9.54 -26.87
C MET A 636 16.78 8.80 -26.13
N ARG A 637 16.87 8.96 -24.80
CA ARG A 637 17.78 8.19 -23.95
C ARG A 637 17.42 6.70 -23.95
N ASN A 638 16.14 6.37 -23.82
CA ASN A 638 15.63 4.99 -23.80
C ASN A 638 15.85 4.29 -25.16
N CYS A 639 15.69 5.00 -26.27
CA CYS A 639 15.98 4.51 -27.62
C CYS A 639 17.48 4.50 -27.95
N ARG A 640 18.30 5.23 -27.19
CA ARG A 640 19.74 5.49 -27.42
C ARG A 640 20.02 6.18 -28.77
N VAL A 641 19.25 7.22 -29.08
CA VAL A 641 19.33 7.98 -30.36
C VAL A 641 20.75 8.44 -30.66
N GLU A 642 21.46 8.99 -29.67
CA GLU A 642 22.83 9.47 -29.84
C GLU A 642 23.84 8.35 -30.18
N GLN A 643 23.62 7.12 -29.67
CA GLN A 643 24.45 5.98 -30.06
C GLN A 643 24.20 5.61 -31.52
N TYR A 644 22.93 5.59 -31.96
CA TYR A 644 22.57 5.30 -33.36
C TYR A 644 23.14 6.34 -34.33
N LYS A 645 23.04 7.64 -34.00
CA LYS A 645 23.63 8.73 -34.81
C LYS A 645 25.13 8.59 -35.01
N ARG A 646 25.88 8.18 -33.97
CA ARG A 646 27.34 8.02 -34.04
C ARG A 646 27.77 6.70 -34.67
N ARG A 647 27.14 5.59 -34.29
CA ARG A 647 27.57 4.21 -34.59
C ARG A 647 26.36 3.29 -34.77
N ALA A 648 25.65 3.46 -35.88
CA ALA A 648 24.42 2.73 -36.20
C ALA A 648 24.60 1.20 -36.21
N ASP A 649 25.72 0.68 -36.71
CA ASP A 649 25.94 -0.77 -36.82
C ASP A 649 26.20 -1.45 -35.48
N GLU A 650 27.02 -0.86 -34.60
CA GLU A 650 27.16 -1.33 -33.21
C GLU A 650 25.82 -1.32 -32.47
N TRP A 651 25.01 -0.27 -32.71
CA TRP A 651 23.69 -0.16 -32.13
C TRP A 651 22.76 -1.29 -32.64
N ARG A 652 22.78 -1.59 -33.95
CA ARG A 652 22.02 -2.70 -34.55
C ARG A 652 22.44 -4.05 -33.99
N GLU A 653 23.74 -4.30 -33.87
CA GLU A 653 24.27 -5.54 -33.33
C GLU A 653 23.86 -5.74 -31.86
N ARG A 654 23.94 -4.68 -31.05
CA ARG A 654 23.51 -4.69 -29.65
C ARG A 654 22.03 -5.01 -29.51
N GLU A 655 21.15 -4.35 -30.27
CA GLU A 655 19.71 -4.58 -30.18
C GLU A 655 19.30 -5.96 -30.74
N ARG A 656 19.95 -6.45 -31.80
CA ARG A 656 19.81 -7.86 -32.25
C ARG A 656 20.22 -8.84 -31.15
N SER A 657 21.30 -8.56 -30.43
CA SER A 657 21.78 -9.40 -29.32
C SER A 657 20.82 -9.40 -28.13
N LEU A 658 20.26 -8.24 -27.77
CA LEU A 658 19.21 -8.13 -26.74
C LEU A 658 17.92 -8.87 -27.14
N GLN A 659 17.52 -8.80 -28.41
CA GLN A 659 16.37 -9.57 -28.93
C GLN A 659 16.62 -11.08 -28.91
N LYS A 660 17.82 -11.55 -29.29
CA LYS A 660 18.23 -12.96 -29.18
C LYS A 660 18.20 -13.43 -27.72
N GLY A 661 18.77 -12.66 -26.80
CA GLY A 661 18.75 -12.95 -25.36
C GLY A 661 17.34 -13.14 -24.83
N LYS A 662 16.44 -12.17 -25.09
CA LYS A 662 15.02 -12.26 -24.68
C LYS A 662 14.31 -13.52 -25.20
N ARG A 663 14.57 -13.94 -26.45
CA ARG A 663 13.98 -15.16 -27.02
C ARG A 663 14.50 -16.41 -26.31
N MET A 664 15.82 -16.54 -26.16
CA MET A 664 16.43 -17.68 -25.47
C MET A 664 15.94 -17.81 -24.02
N PHE A 665 15.82 -16.69 -23.29
CA PHE A 665 15.23 -16.71 -21.94
C PHE A 665 13.77 -17.17 -21.95
N LYS A 666 12.93 -16.68 -22.87
CA LYS A 666 11.53 -17.12 -22.97
C LYS A 666 11.41 -18.61 -23.29
N ASP A 667 12.19 -19.12 -24.23
CA ASP A 667 12.18 -20.53 -24.62
C ASP A 667 12.57 -21.47 -23.45
N ILE A 668 13.44 -21.01 -22.54
CA ILE A 668 13.79 -21.73 -21.29
C ILE A 668 12.61 -21.79 -20.31
N PHE A 669 11.90 -20.68 -20.10
CA PHE A 669 10.73 -20.66 -19.21
C PHE A 669 9.54 -21.44 -19.80
N ASP A 670 9.27 -21.31 -21.10
CA ASP A 670 8.17 -22.03 -21.77
C ASP A 670 8.46 -23.55 -21.85
N SER A 671 9.72 -23.98 -21.97
CA SER A 671 10.09 -25.41 -21.89
C SER A 671 10.08 -25.97 -20.47
N SER A 672 10.27 -25.14 -19.43
CA SER A 672 10.16 -25.57 -18.02
C SER A 672 8.71 -25.81 -17.55
N SER A 673 7.72 -25.28 -18.27
CA SER A 673 6.30 -25.25 -17.86
C SER A 673 5.41 -26.29 -18.57
N THR A 674 5.99 -27.21 -19.35
CA THR A 674 5.25 -28.27 -20.06
C THR A 674 5.64 -29.70 -19.61
N PRO A 675 4.70 -30.52 -19.11
CA PRO A 675 4.95 -31.93 -18.87
C PRO A 675 5.22 -32.67 -20.19
N ASN A 676 6.42 -33.25 -20.29
CA ASN A 676 6.99 -33.77 -21.54
C ASN A 676 6.26 -35.02 -22.07
N LYS A 677 5.21 -34.84 -22.89
CA LYS A 677 4.60 -35.93 -23.67
C LYS A 677 5.49 -36.30 -24.87
N ARG A 678 6.58 -37.04 -24.61
CA ARG A 678 7.28 -37.78 -25.68
C ARG A 678 6.35 -38.84 -26.25
N SER A 679 6.16 -38.80 -27.57
CA SER A 679 5.34 -39.76 -28.29
C SER A 679 6.18 -40.94 -28.80
N ASP A 680 5.94 -42.12 -28.25
CA ASP A 680 6.53 -43.37 -28.74
C ASP A 680 5.97 -43.73 -30.12
N LYS A 681 6.69 -43.36 -31.19
CA LYS A 681 6.47 -43.94 -32.53
C LYS A 681 6.99 -45.38 -32.57
N LYS A 682 6.20 -46.32 -32.06
CA LYS A 682 6.42 -47.75 -32.32
C LYS A 682 6.24 -48.04 -33.80
N SER A 683 7.30 -48.52 -34.44
CA SER A 683 7.26 -49.03 -35.80
C SER A 683 6.46 -50.34 -35.87
N LYS A 684 5.49 -50.42 -36.79
CA LYS A 684 4.89 -51.69 -37.21
C LYS A 684 5.17 -51.89 -38.69
N LYS A 685 5.97 -52.93 -38.97
CA LYS A 685 6.22 -53.46 -40.32
C LYS A 685 4.90 -53.92 -40.94
N SER A 686 4.63 -53.52 -42.19
CA SER A 686 3.69 -54.25 -43.05
C SER A 686 4.41 -55.48 -43.63
N LYS A 687 3.71 -56.62 -43.60
CA LYS A 687 4.02 -57.82 -44.39
C LYS A 687 2.76 -58.16 -45.18
N LYS A 688 2.68 -57.65 -46.41
CA LYS A 688 2.10 -58.28 -47.61
C LYS A 688 2.26 -57.32 -48.78
#